data_AF-A0A6A6FDJ5-F1
#
_entry.id   AF-A0A6A6FDJ5-F1
#
_cell.length_a   1.000
_cell.length_b   1.000
_cell.length_c   1.000
_cell.angle_alpha   90.00
_cell.angle_beta   90.00
_cell.angle_gamma   90.00
#
_symmetry.space_group_name_H-M   'P 1'
#
loop_
_entity.id
_entity.type
_entity.pdbx_description
1 polymer ?
#
loop_
_entity_poly.entity_id
_entity_poly.type
_entity_poly.pdbx_seq_one_letter_code
_entity_poly.pdbx_strand_id
1 'polypeptide(L)'
;MATSDTTNLDTNEIKNWRSIVTLIVFVVTNIIVLFPFYLPVCVPKSFYDATIRALTTLRIISKRDRSFHHEPNPSRWVRLRFHMGMVTAPLIADLFLLAILAIGRQEVHDGTVGAENINPIDIMVFFLTLAYIAISIDASGLIRWLAFKVLQLGGEHGRRLFVYLYLFFFGLTCFVGNDPIVLSGTSFLAYFCRVSSNIKHPRAWIHMQFAVANIGSAVLVSSNPTNLVLAGAFEIKFLHYTANVIVPVIATAIVLLPFLLYIVFPYESLIPSKIELHQLPEEAKHKPPVNPNIPNARGTTEEEENDDSEHAQQLSLEEIMNPFLDKGGAWFGAVIMAATLVTILAINASSQSGHEHPIFWITLPAAFIMFCWDLTFGWLNRHATRKLAREGKEQIELSKMRRASVTAAPELERSFDANGEPLSLTKSPEKIGQEKRASDSGAASASSTPQNKGDDKEAIAQTFPDSVENQPGPASLQSLIVGAYHWCQVTFPTVTTVATHLPWKLVPFAFCMFVLVQALVTKGWVPVFAHGWDHWVNKTGTVGAIGGMGFLATILSNFAGTNIGTTILLCRVVQAWVQIHRNNGTIITQRTFWATVYSMAIGVNYGAFSTAFSASLAGLLWRDILARKHIRVRSLDFARVNLPIIAATMVVGLSVLIGEVYIVRDQTPYVGGGST
;
A
#
# COMPACT_ATOMS: atom_id res chain seq x y z
N MET A 1 -2.95 34.96 25.36
CA MET A 1 -4.34 35.33 25.06
C MET A 1 -5.00 34.08 24.49
N ALA A 2 -5.69 33.31 25.34
CA ALA A 2 -6.47 32.16 24.90
C ALA A 2 -7.82 32.70 24.42
N THR A 3 -7.98 32.89 23.12
CA THR A 3 -9.31 33.06 22.53
C THR A 3 -10.01 31.72 22.69
N SER A 4 -11.10 31.74 23.45
CA SER A 4 -12.08 30.67 23.46
C SER A 4 -12.63 30.52 22.04
N ASP A 5 -12.04 29.64 21.24
CA ASP A 5 -12.60 29.17 19.97
C ASP A 5 -13.84 28.35 20.31
N THR A 6 -14.94 29.08 20.53
CA THR A 6 -16.28 28.52 20.59
C THR A 6 -16.64 28.14 19.15
N THR A 7 -16.74 26.84 18.87
CA THR A 7 -17.20 26.38 17.56
C THR A 7 -18.57 27.00 17.34
N ASN A 8 -18.79 27.67 16.20
CA ASN A 8 -20.08 28.29 15.92
C ASN A 8 -21.15 27.19 15.84
N LEU A 9 -22.04 27.12 16.84
CA LEU A 9 -23.14 26.16 16.89
C LEU A 9 -24.39 26.65 16.16
N ASP A 10 -24.32 27.80 15.47
CA ASP A 10 -25.46 28.33 14.71
C ASP A 10 -25.76 27.46 13.49
N THR A 11 -26.86 26.72 13.57
CA THR A 11 -27.35 25.89 12.46
C THR A 11 -27.99 26.73 11.35
N ASN A 12 -28.24 28.03 11.53
CA ASN A 12 -28.82 28.86 10.48
C ASN A 12 -27.91 29.03 9.26
N GLU A 13 -26.61 28.79 9.39
CA GLU A 13 -25.65 28.82 8.29
C GLU A 13 -26.02 27.85 7.15
N ILE A 14 -26.75 26.77 7.44
CA ILE A 14 -27.19 25.78 6.42
C ILE A 14 -28.18 26.35 5.41
N LYS A 15 -28.86 27.46 5.74
CA LYS A 15 -29.78 28.13 4.81
C LYS A 15 -29.04 28.80 3.66
N ASN A 16 -27.73 29.01 3.78
CA ASN A 16 -26.91 29.57 2.73
C ASN A 16 -26.66 28.52 1.64
N TRP A 17 -26.87 28.89 0.37
CA TRP A 17 -26.58 28.02 -0.78
C TRP A 17 -25.14 27.50 -0.78
N ARG A 18 -24.18 28.30 -0.29
CA ARG A 18 -22.77 27.88 -0.17
C ARG A 18 -22.61 26.70 0.79
N SER A 19 -23.35 26.68 1.90
CA SER A 19 -23.33 25.56 2.85
C SER A 19 -23.86 24.28 2.20
N ILE A 20 -24.96 24.36 1.47
CA ILE A 20 -25.54 23.21 0.75
C ILE A 20 -24.57 22.69 -0.31
N VAL A 21 -23.95 23.58 -1.09
CA VAL A 21 -22.96 23.19 -2.10
C VAL A 21 -21.75 22.53 -1.45
N THR A 22 -21.26 23.02 -0.31
CA THR A 22 -20.15 22.38 0.43
C THR A 22 -20.47 20.93 0.80
N LEU A 23 -21.68 20.64 1.32
CA LEU A 23 -22.07 19.26 1.64
C LEU A 23 -22.17 18.39 0.37
N ILE A 24 -22.76 18.92 -0.70
CA ILE A 24 -22.86 18.17 -1.98
C ILE A 24 -21.47 17.85 -2.50
N VAL A 25 -20.56 18.83 -2.51
CA VAL A 25 -19.17 18.64 -2.94
C VAL A 25 -18.46 17.63 -2.06
N PHE A 26 -18.64 17.68 -0.75
CA PHE A 26 -18.11 16.67 0.18
C PHE A 26 -18.60 15.27 -0.18
N VAL A 27 -19.91 15.06 -0.31
CA VAL A 27 -20.49 13.74 -0.62
C VAL A 27 -20.02 13.24 -1.99
N VAL A 28 -20.08 14.08 -3.03
CA VAL A 28 -19.65 13.73 -4.38
C VAL A 28 -18.17 13.36 -4.38
N THR A 29 -17.32 14.14 -3.72
CA THR A 29 -15.89 13.86 -3.61
C THR A 29 -15.64 12.47 -3.04
N ASN A 30 -16.30 12.14 -1.92
CA ASN A 30 -16.10 10.84 -1.30
C ASN A 30 -16.64 9.67 -2.13
N ILE A 31 -17.73 9.86 -2.89
CA ILE A 31 -18.21 8.87 -3.86
C ILE A 31 -17.16 8.63 -4.96
N ILE A 32 -16.51 9.68 -5.46
CA ILE A 32 -15.45 9.56 -6.47
C ILE A 32 -14.21 8.86 -5.89
N VAL A 33 -13.88 9.09 -4.62
CA VAL A 33 -12.79 8.37 -3.93
C VAL A 33 -13.08 6.87 -3.87
N LEU A 34 -14.33 6.48 -3.60
CA LEU A 34 -14.75 5.08 -3.54
C LEU A 34 -14.85 4.43 -4.93
N PHE A 35 -15.31 5.19 -5.93
CA PHE A 35 -15.43 4.75 -7.33
C PHE A 35 -14.58 5.64 -8.26
N PRO A 36 -13.25 5.46 -8.27
CA PRO A 36 -12.37 6.26 -9.11
C PRO A 36 -12.66 5.97 -10.60
N PHE A 37 -12.65 7.03 -11.41
CA PHE A 37 -12.94 6.92 -12.84
C PHE A 37 -11.96 7.75 -13.67
N TYR A 38 -11.96 7.52 -14.97
CA TYR A 38 -11.15 8.29 -15.92
C TYR A 38 -12.05 9.25 -16.70
N LEU A 39 -11.78 10.55 -16.59
CA LEU A 39 -12.46 11.56 -17.37
C LEU A 39 -11.74 11.73 -18.73
N PRO A 40 -12.44 11.54 -19.86
CA PRO A 40 -11.86 11.81 -21.17
C PRO A 40 -11.84 13.32 -21.42
N VAL A 41 -10.68 13.95 -21.21
CA VAL A 41 -10.47 15.38 -21.50
C VAL A 41 -10.06 15.51 -22.96
N CYS A 42 -10.92 16.11 -23.77
CA CYS A 42 -10.64 16.35 -25.18
C CYS A 42 -9.87 17.66 -25.33
N VAL A 43 -8.61 17.57 -25.74
CA VAL A 43 -7.74 18.74 -25.96
C VAL A 43 -7.54 18.94 -27.46
N PRO A 44 -7.58 20.19 -27.99
CA PRO A 44 -7.29 20.45 -29.39
C PRO A 44 -5.90 19.93 -29.76
N LYS A 45 -5.79 19.19 -30.87
CA LYS A 45 -4.53 18.56 -31.32
C LYS A 45 -3.41 19.60 -31.53
N SER A 46 -3.77 20.80 -32.00
CA SER A 46 -2.82 21.92 -32.14
C SER A 46 -2.19 22.32 -30.79
N PHE A 47 -2.98 22.40 -29.73
CA PHE A 47 -2.50 22.73 -28.39
C PHE A 47 -1.69 21.59 -27.78
N TYR A 48 -2.13 20.34 -27.95
CA TYR A 48 -1.36 19.16 -27.53
C TYR A 48 0.01 19.07 -28.24
N ASP A 49 0.03 19.21 -29.57
CA ASP A 49 1.28 19.14 -30.34
C ASP A 49 2.17 20.34 -30.06
N ALA A 50 1.61 21.52 -29.77
CA ALA A 50 2.38 22.70 -29.37
C ALA A 50 2.99 22.54 -27.98
N THR A 51 2.24 22.00 -27.01
CA THR A 51 2.75 21.74 -25.66
C THR A 51 3.79 20.63 -25.65
N ILE A 52 3.57 19.51 -26.35
CA ILE A 52 4.58 18.46 -26.49
C ILE A 52 5.83 19.00 -27.20
N ARG A 53 5.68 19.76 -28.29
CA ARG A 53 6.83 20.40 -28.95
C ARG A 53 7.58 21.32 -27.99
N ALA A 54 6.87 22.17 -27.25
CA ALA A 54 7.45 23.07 -26.24
C ALA A 54 8.23 22.28 -25.18
N LEU A 55 7.64 21.21 -24.63
CA LEU A 55 8.27 20.34 -23.63
C LEU A 55 9.49 19.59 -24.19
N THR A 56 9.47 19.18 -25.46
CA THR A 56 10.63 18.55 -26.11
C THR A 56 11.73 19.58 -26.44
N THR A 57 11.39 20.78 -26.90
CA THR A 57 12.37 21.87 -27.11
C THR A 57 12.99 22.34 -25.79
N LEU A 58 12.21 22.39 -24.71
CA LEU A 58 12.68 22.66 -23.35
C LEU A 58 13.41 21.45 -22.73
N ARG A 59 13.56 20.34 -23.47
CA ARG A 59 14.18 19.08 -23.02
C ARG A 59 13.59 18.53 -21.71
N ILE A 60 12.33 18.83 -21.43
CA ILE A 60 11.62 18.27 -20.28
C ILE A 60 11.28 16.79 -20.56
N ILE A 61 10.83 16.50 -21.78
CA ILE A 61 10.48 15.16 -22.25
C ILE A 61 11.52 14.71 -23.30
N SER A 62 11.92 13.44 -23.26
CA SER A 62 12.84 12.88 -24.27
C SER A 62 12.22 12.90 -25.67
N LYS A 63 13.06 13.10 -26.70
CA LYS A 63 12.63 13.01 -28.09
C LYS A 63 12.33 11.54 -28.39
N ARG A 64 11.07 11.15 -28.29
CA ARG A 64 10.62 9.78 -28.60
C ARG A 64 10.97 9.44 -30.04
N ASP A 65 11.64 8.31 -30.26
CA ASP A 65 11.95 7.83 -31.60
C ASP A 65 10.64 7.57 -32.35
N ARG A 66 10.53 8.12 -33.56
CA ARG A 66 9.34 8.02 -34.42
C ARG A 66 9.24 6.62 -35.10
N SER A 67 9.67 5.56 -34.43
CA SER A 67 9.71 4.20 -35.01
C SER A 67 8.41 3.40 -34.88
N PHE A 68 7.38 3.92 -34.18
CA PHE A 68 6.03 3.38 -34.28
C PHE A 68 5.24 4.14 -35.34
N HIS A 69 4.96 3.46 -36.45
CA HIS A 69 4.00 3.86 -37.48
C HIS A 69 2.70 4.37 -36.83
N HIS A 70 2.55 5.69 -36.73
CA HIS A 70 1.28 6.31 -36.42
C HIS A 70 0.55 6.46 -37.75
N GLU A 71 -0.44 5.60 -38.00
CA GLU A 71 -1.49 5.95 -38.94
C GLU A 71 -1.99 7.36 -38.57
N PRO A 72 -2.10 8.29 -39.53
CA PRO A 72 -2.53 9.65 -39.24
C PRO A 72 -3.99 9.61 -38.75
N ASN A 73 -4.18 9.61 -37.44
CA ASN A 73 -5.51 9.71 -36.86
C ASN A 73 -6.11 11.07 -37.28
N PRO A 74 -7.20 11.10 -38.07
CA PRO A 74 -7.73 12.32 -38.69
C PRO A 74 -8.44 13.24 -37.68
N SER A 75 -8.55 12.84 -36.41
CA SER A 75 -9.21 13.63 -35.37
C SER A 75 -8.49 14.94 -35.06
N ARG A 76 -9.25 16.05 -35.04
CA ARG A 76 -8.83 17.38 -34.57
C ARG A 76 -8.56 17.43 -33.06
N TRP A 77 -8.95 16.39 -32.31
CA TRP A 77 -8.91 16.31 -30.86
C TRP A 77 -8.11 15.11 -30.37
N VAL A 78 -7.29 15.32 -29.33
CA VAL A 78 -6.58 14.27 -28.59
C VAL A 78 -7.35 14.00 -27.29
N ARG A 79 -7.71 12.75 -27.05
CA ARG A 79 -8.40 12.32 -25.83
C ARG A 79 -7.38 11.94 -24.77
N LEU A 80 -7.20 12.79 -23.76
CA LEU A 80 -6.40 12.49 -22.58
C LEU A 80 -7.29 11.83 -21.52
N ARG A 81 -6.77 10.80 -20.84
CA ARG A 81 -7.48 10.10 -19.77
C ARG A 81 -7.02 10.68 -18.43
N PHE A 82 -7.78 11.63 -17.88
CA PHE A 82 -7.50 12.21 -16.58
C PHE A 82 -8.04 11.31 -15.47
N HIS A 83 -7.22 10.93 -14.50
CA HIS A 83 -7.63 10.04 -13.42
C HIS A 83 -8.25 10.84 -12.27
N MET A 84 -9.55 10.66 -12.04
CA MET A 84 -10.25 11.13 -10.85
C MET A 84 -10.19 10.03 -9.79
N GLY A 85 -9.42 10.28 -8.73
CA GLY A 85 -9.23 9.31 -7.65
C GLY A 85 -8.92 9.99 -6.32
N MET A 86 -8.32 9.22 -5.40
CA MET A 86 -8.14 9.62 -4.00
C MET A 86 -7.42 10.96 -3.81
N VAL A 87 -6.41 11.28 -4.61
CA VAL A 87 -5.67 12.55 -4.46
C VAL A 87 -6.33 13.68 -5.24
N THR A 88 -6.76 13.41 -6.47
CA THR A 88 -7.23 14.45 -7.40
C THR A 88 -8.64 14.94 -7.06
N ALA A 89 -9.53 14.07 -6.59
CA ALA A 89 -10.91 14.46 -6.33
C ALA A 89 -11.04 15.44 -5.16
N PRO A 90 -10.46 15.19 -3.96
CA PRO A 90 -10.53 16.16 -2.85
C PRO A 90 -9.80 17.47 -3.17
N LEU A 91 -8.67 17.41 -3.86
CA LEU A 91 -7.95 18.62 -4.27
C LEU A 91 -8.81 19.49 -5.20
N ILE A 92 -9.47 18.89 -6.20
CA ILE A 92 -10.36 19.63 -7.09
C ILE A 92 -11.57 20.19 -6.32
N ALA A 93 -12.08 19.43 -5.35
CA ALA A 93 -13.17 19.87 -4.49
C ALA A 93 -12.80 21.12 -3.69
N ASP A 94 -11.64 21.13 -3.04
CA ASP A 94 -11.15 22.29 -2.30
C ASP A 94 -10.91 23.49 -3.21
N LEU A 95 -10.26 23.28 -4.36
CA LEU A 95 -10.05 24.35 -5.35
C LEU A 95 -11.38 24.92 -5.86
N PHE A 96 -12.39 24.06 -6.07
CA PHE A 96 -13.72 24.49 -6.47
C PHE A 96 -14.41 25.29 -5.36
N LEU A 97 -14.36 24.82 -4.11
CA LEU A 97 -14.94 25.52 -2.96
C LEU A 97 -14.25 26.86 -2.69
N LEU A 98 -12.93 26.95 -2.90
CA LEU A 98 -12.18 28.21 -2.88
C LEU A 98 -12.65 29.15 -3.99
N ALA A 99 -12.82 28.63 -5.22
CA ALA A 99 -13.24 29.43 -6.37
C ALA A 99 -14.63 30.06 -6.19
N ILE A 100 -15.56 29.36 -5.53
CA ILE A 100 -16.90 29.89 -5.22
C ILE A 100 -16.96 30.68 -3.90
N LEU A 101 -15.81 30.87 -3.23
CA LEU A 101 -15.70 31.52 -1.92
C LEU A 101 -16.60 30.87 -0.85
N ALA A 102 -16.77 29.54 -0.95
CA ALA A 102 -17.40 28.74 0.09
C ALA A 102 -16.42 28.46 1.23
N ILE A 103 -15.14 28.27 0.91
CA ILE A 103 -14.06 28.19 1.91
C ILE A 103 -13.06 29.32 1.68
N GLY A 104 -12.38 29.73 2.75
CA GLY A 104 -11.40 30.80 2.75
C GLY A 104 -10.07 30.41 3.40
N ARG A 105 -9.29 31.41 3.79
CA ARG A 105 -7.97 31.22 4.40
C ARG A 105 -8.05 30.47 5.73
N GLN A 106 -9.10 30.71 6.51
CA GLN A 106 -9.26 30.11 7.83
C GLN A 106 -9.47 28.60 7.72
N GLU A 107 -10.39 28.14 6.87
CA GLU A 107 -10.65 26.71 6.68
C GLU A 107 -9.43 25.96 6.14
N VAL A 108 -8.67 26.59 5.24
CA VAL A 108 -7.41 26.03 4.73
C VAL A 108 -6.35 25.98 5.82
N HIS A 109 -6.21 27.04 6.63
CA HIS A 109 -5.26 27.09 7.74
C HIS A 109 -5.58 26.03 8.79
N ASP A 110 -6.83 25.98 9.25
CA ASP A 110 -7.28 25.05 10.30
C ASP A 110 -7.23 23.59 9.83
N GLY A 111 -7.48 23.36 8.53
CA GLY A 111 -7.34 22.05 7.90
C GLY A 111 -5.91 21.63 7.57
N THR A 112 -4.92 22.53 7.67
CA THR A 112 -3.51 22.20 7.40
C THR A 112 -2.66 22.28 8.65
N VAL A 113 -2.65 23.43 9.33
CA VAL A 113 -1.88 23.67 10.55
C VAL A 113 -2.57 23.03 11.75
N GLY A 114 -3.83 23.37 11.98
CA GLY A 114 -4.64 22.77 13.03
C GLY A 114 -5.64 23.72 13.69
N ALA A 115 -6.64 23.13 14.34
CA ALA A 115 -7.64 23.80 15.16
C ALA A 115 -8.28 22.80 16.13
N GLU A 116 -8.72 23.24 17.31
CA GLU A 116 -9.39 22.42 18.34
C GLU A 116 -8.61 21.12 18.69
N ASN A 117 -7.32 21.26 19.01
CA ASN A 117 -6.42 20.17 19.40
C ASN A 117 -6.16 19.10 18.32
N ILE A 118 -6.51 19.39 17.07
CA ILE A 118 -6.17 18.55 15.94
C ILE A 118 -5.19 19.32 15.05
N ASN A 119 -3.93 18.87 15.03
CA ASN A 119 -2.86 19.44 14.20
C ASN A 119 -2.50 18.46 13.06
N PRO A 120 -3.04 18.63 11.84
CA PRO A 120 -2.82 17.71 10.74
C PRO A 120 -1.35 17.55 10.36
N ILE A 121 -0.56 18.63 10.36
CA ILE A 121 0.89 18.55 10.08
C ILE A 121 1.59 17.63 11.08
N ASP A 122 1.35 17.80 12.38
CA ASP A 122 2.02 17.02 13.41
C ASP A 122 1.71 15.52 13.27
N ILE A 123 0.44 15.21 12.98
CA ILE A 123 -0.05 13.84 12.76
C ILE A 123 0.59 13.23 11.50
N MET A 124 0.66 13.99 10.39
CA MET A 124 1.25 13.51 9.14
C MET A 124 2.76 13.31 9.25
N VAL A 125 3.49 14.22 9.91
CA VAL A 125 4.94 14.08 10.13
C VAL A 125 5.21 12.87 11.03
N PHE A 126 4.47 12.73 12.15
CA PHE A 126 4.57 11.56 13.02
C PHE A 126 4.33 10.27 12.23
N PHE A 127 3.23 10.21 11.46
CA PHE A 127 2.85 9.02 10.74
C PHE A 127 3.89 8.63 9.67
N LEU A 128 4.35 9.59 8.85
CA LEU A 128 5.35 9.32 7.82
C LEU A 128 6.70 8.88 8.39
N THR A 129 7.13 9.49 9.50
CA THR A 129 8.42 9.17 10.12
C THR A 129 8.39 7.80 10.78
N LEU A 130 7.30 7.44 11.46
CA LEU A 130 7.13 6.10 12.01
C LEU A 130 6.95 5.05 10.90
N ALA A 131 6.19 5.36 9.85
CA ALA A 131 6.06 4.51 8.67
C ALA A 131 7.40 4.28 7.97
N TYR A 132 8.27 5.29 7.91
CA TYR A 132 9.63 5.13 7.37
C TYR A 132 10.41 4.07 8.16
N ILE A 133 10.41 4.15 9.50
CA ILE A 133 11.10 3.16 10.36
C ILE A 133 10.51 1.76 10.14
N ALA A 134 9.18 1.66 10.13
CA ALA A 134 8.48 0.39 9.99
C ALA A 134 8.71 -0.28 8.62
N ILE A 135 8.66 0.50 7.53
CA ILE A 135 8.92 0.01 6.17
C ILE A 135 10.41 -0.28 5.98
N SER A 136 11.33 0.43 6.64
CA SER A 136 12.76 0.11 6.59
C SER A 136 13.07 -1.24 7.26
N ILE A 137 12.42 -1.54 8.40
CA ILE A 137 12.45 -2.88 9.00
C ILE A 137 11.90 -3.94 8.03
N ASP A 138 10.83 -3.63 7.31
CA ASP A 138 10.28 -4.55 6.32
C ASP A 138 11.21 -4.79 5.11
N ALA A 139 11.82 -3.71 4.61
CA ALA A 139 12.80 -3.76 3.53
C ALA A 139 14.03 -4.59 3.92
N SER A 140 14.43 -4.62 5.20
CA SER A 140 15.49 -5.52 5.69
C SER A 140 15.16 -7.01 5.55
N GLY A 141 13.88 -7.36 5.34
CA GLY A 141 13.40 -8.73 5.21
C GLY A 141 13.01 -9.40 6.54
N LEU A 142 13.09 -8.68 7.66
CA LEU A 142 12.80 -9.23 8.99
C LEU A 142 11.40 -9.87 9.09
N ILE A 143 10.37 -9.19 8.58
CA ILE A 143 8.99 -9.68 8.66
C ILE A 143 8.82 -10.98 7.87
N ARG A 144 9.37 -11.05 6.65
CA ARG A 144 9.36 -12.26 5.81
C ARG A 144 10.11 -13.41 6.45
N TRP A 145 11.28 -13.14 7.01
CA TRP A 145 12.09 -14.14 7.72
C TRP A 145 11.36 -14.67 8.97
N LEU A 146 10.72 -13.80 9.75
CA LEU A 146 9.91 -14.21 10.91
C LEU A 146 8.69 -15.03 10.49
N ALA A 147 7.98 -14.62 9.44
CA ALA A 147 6.85 -15.38 8.90
C ALA A 147 7.28 -16.78 8.44
N PHE A 148 8.43 -16.88 7.80
CA PHE A 148 9.03 -18.17 7.45
C PHE A 148 9.39 -19.02 8.67
N LYS A 149 9.91 -18.42 9.75
CA LYS A 149 10.17 -19.14 11.01
C LYS A 149 8.89 -19.68 11.64
N VAL A 150 7.81 -18.90 11.60
CA VAL A 150 6.48 -19.34 12.03
C VAL A 150 5.95 -20.48 11.16
N LEU A 151 6.20 -20.42 9.85
CA LEU A 151 5.89 -21.50 8.91
C LEU A 151 6.62 -22.79 9.27
N GLN A 152 7.94 -22.73 9.52
CA GLN A 152 8.72 -23.88 9.98
C GLN A 152 8.19 -24.46 11.30
N LEU A 153 7.71 -23.61 12.21
CA LEU A 153 7.15 -24.02 13.50
C LEU A 153 5.79 -24.73 13.36
N GLY A 154 4.98 -24.35 12.36
CA GLY A 154 3.68 -24.96 12.08
C GLY A 154 3.79 -26.39 11.53
N GLY A 155 4.92 -26.71 10.89
CA GLY A 155 5.17 -28.01 10.26
C GLY A 155 4.13 -28.33 9.19
N GLU A 156 3.76 -29.60 9.09
CA GLU A 156 2.81 -30.08 8.07
C GLU A 156 1.33 -29.82 8.43
N HIS A 157 1.00 -29.26 9.60
CA HIS A 157 -0.39 -29.17 10.09
C HIS A 157 -1.04 -27.84 9.68
N GLY A 158 -1.96 -27.86 8.72
CA GLY A 158 -2.46 -26.61 8.12
C GLY A 158 -3.33 -25.76 9.04
N ARG A 159 -4.22 -26.37 9.84
CA ARG A 159 -5.00 -25.62 10.84
C ARG A 159 -4.13 -25.01 11.94
N ARG A 160 -3.11 -25.74 12.39
CA ARG A 160 -2.15 -25.26 13.40
C ARG A 160 -1.32 -24.10 12.84
N LEU A 161 -0.86 -24.23 11.59
CA LEU A 161 -0.17 -23.15 10.90
C LEU A 161 -1.05 -21.91 10.75
N PHE A 162 -2.32 -22.07 10.39
CA PHE A 162 -3.26 -20.96 10.30
C PHE A 162 -3.35 -20.19 11.62
N VAL A 163 -3.47 -20.89 12.75
CA VAL A 163 -3.45 -20.28 14.09
C VAL A 163 -2.12 -19.57 14.37
N TYR A 164 -0.99 -20.17 14.01
CA TYR A 164 0.32 -19.58 14.25
C TYR A 164 0.56 -18.30 13.44
N LEU A 165 0.22 -18.31 12.15
CA LEU A 165 0.30 -17.12 11.32
C LEU A 165 -0.72 -16.06 11.75
N TYR A 166 -1.92 -16.44 12.18
CA TYR A 166 -2.90 -15.52 12.77
C TYR A 166 -2.33 -14.78 13.99
N LEU A 167 -1.82 -15.54 14.98
CA LEU A 167 -1.25 -14.97 16.20
C LEU A 167 -0.01 -14.12 15.92
N PHE A 168 0.82 -14.56 14.97
CA PHE A 168 1.99 -13.82 14.52
C PHE A 168 1.62 -12.48 13.91
N PHE A 169 0.71 -12.46 12.92
CA PHE A 169 0.30 -11.21 12.28
C PHE A 169 -0.45 -10.29 13.25
N PHE A 170 -1.29 -10.82 14.14
CA PHE A 170 -1.97 -10.03 15.17
C PHE A 170 -0.97 -9.36 16.09
N GLY A 171 -0.08 -10.16 16.69
CA GLY A 171 0.92 -9.66 17.64
C GLY A 171 1.84 -8.63 16.99
N LEU A 172 2.35 -8.90 15.79
CA LEU A 172 3.27 -7.98 15.11
C LEU A 172 2.58 -6.66 14.73
N THR A 173 1.32 -6.71 14.28
CA THR A 173 0.53 -5.53 13.94
C THR A 173 0.30 -4.62 15.14
N CYS A 174 0.02 -5.18 16.33
CA CYS A 174 -0.22 -4.38 17.53
C CYS A 174 0.91 -3.38 17.81
N PHE A 175 2.16 -3.74 17.50
CA PHE A 175 3.35 -2.91 17.76
C PHE A 175 3.83 -2.14 16.53
N VAL A 176 3.88 -2.78 15.37
CA VAL A 176 4.55 -2.26 14.17
C VAL A 176 3.61 -1.41 13.30
N GLY A 177 2.29 -1.59 13.46
CA GLY A 177 1.28 -1.00 12.58
C GLY A 177 0.83 -1.94 11.46
N ASN A 178 -0.21 -1.54 10.74
CA ASN A 178 -0.85 -2.36 9.70
C ASN A 178 -0.11 -2.34 8.36
N ASP A 179 0.46 -1.20 7.95
CA ASP A 179 1.01 -1.03 6.59
C ASP A 179 2.13 -2.02 6.24
N PRO A 180 3.19 -2.22 7.07
CA PRO A 180 4.27 -3.16 6.77
C PRO A 180 3.77 -4.61 6.74
N ILE A 181 2.79 -4.91 7.58
CA ILE A 181 2.20 -6.25 7.71
C ILE A 181 1.36 -6.57 6.49
N VAL A 182 0.59 -5.61 5.98
CA VAL A 182 -0.13 -5.76 4.72
C VAL A 182 0.82 -5.85 3.53
N LEU A 183 1.90 -5.07 3.49
CA LEU A 183 2.87 -5.12 2.40
C LEU A 183 3.57 -6.48 2.29
N SER A 184 4.21 -6.91 3.37
CA SER A 184 4.99 -8.15 3.37
C SER A 184 4.16 -9.40 3.64
N GLY A 185 3.20 -9.34 4.54
CA GLY A 185 2.34 -10.46 4.88
C GLY A 185 1.49 -10.91 3.71
N THR A 186 0.88 -9.98 2.97
CA THR A 186 0.09 -10.30 1.77
C THR A 186 0.94 -10.96 0.71
N SER A 187 2.12 -10.41 0.43
CA SER A 187 3.06 -10.95 -0.55
C SER A 187 3.52 -12.35 -0.16
N PHE A 188 3.95 -12.54 1.09
CA PHE A 188 4.36 -13.83 1.64
C PHE A 188 3.24 -14.88 1.54
N LEU A 189 2.02 -14.53 1.96
CA LEU A 189 0.89 -15.45 1.93
C LEU A 189 0.42 -15.78 0.52
N ALA A 190 0.47 -14.82 -0.41
CA ALA A 190 0.18 -15.06 -1.82
C ALA A 190 1.12 -16.10 -2.41
N TYR A 191 2.43 -15.97 -2.15
CA TYR A 191 3.42 -16.95 -2.57
C TYR A 191 3.22 -18.31 -1.89
N PHE A 192 3.06 -18.31 -0.57
CA PHE A 192 2.84 -19.52 0.22
C PHE A 192 1.65 -20.34 -0.28
N CYS A 193 0.53 -19.68 -0.55
CA CYS A 193 -0.66 -20.36 -1.05
C CYS A 193 -0.50 -20.86 -2.49
N ARG A 194 0.31 -20.20 -3.33
CA ARG A 194 0.56 -20.63 -4.71
C ARG A 194 1.40 -21.90 -4.79
N VAL A 195 2.33 -22.05 -3.85
CA VAL A 195 3.26 -23.17 -3.77
C VAL A 195 2.65 -24.40 -3.08
N SER A 196 1.57 -24.22 -2.33
CA SER A 196 0.87 -25.31 -1.68
C SER A 196 -0.05 -26.04 -2.67
N SER A 197 0.20 -27.32 -2.91
CA SER A 197 -0.53 -28.12 -3.91
C SER A 197 -2.02 -28.30 -3.58
N ASN A 198 -2.38 -28.22 -2.30
CA ASN A 198 -3.72 -28.52 -1.81
C ASN A 198 -4.51 -27.29 -1.34
N ILE A 199 -3.95 -26.08 -1.46
CA ILE A 199 -4.69 -24.81 -1.27
C ILE A 199 -5.24 -24.36 -2.63
N LYS A 200 -6.54 -24.56 -2.86
CA LYS A 200 -7.17 -24.20 -4.15
C LYS A 200 -7.27 -22.69 -4.37
N HIS A 201 -7.47 -21.92 -3.29
CA HIS A 201 -7.59 -20.47 -3.37
C HIS A 201 -7.03 -19.80 -2.11
N PRO A 202 -6.19 -18.74 -2.24
CA PRO A 202 -5.52 -18.08 -1.11
C PRO A 202 -6.45 -17.25 -0.21
N ARG A 203 -7.77 -17.32 -0.40
CA ARG A 203 -8.73 -16.36 0.19
C ARG A 203 -8.71 -16.39 1.71
N ALA A 204 -8.65 -17.57 2.33
CA ALA A 204 -8.73 -17.69 3.79
C ALA A 204 -7.53 -17.01 4.46
N TRP A 205 -6.33 -17.26 3.97
CA TRP A 205 -5.08 -16.76 4.52
C TRP A 205 -4.96 -15.25 4.36
N ILE A 206 -5.24 -14.76 3.15
CA ILE A 206 -5.03 -13.34 2.82
C ILE A 206 -6.11 -12.46 3.47
N HIS A 207 -7.38 -12.90 3.52
CA HIS A 207 -8.42 -12.16 4.24
C HIS A 207 -8.22 -12.21 5.76
N MET A 208 -7.73 -13.33 6.30
CA MET A 208 -7.36 -13.43 7.71
C MET A 208 -6.30 -12.40 8.07
N GLN A 209 -5.19 -12.35 7.31
CA GLN A 209 -4.11 -11.42 7.56
C GLN A 209 -4.60 -9.97 7.47
N PHE A 210 -5.43 -9.66 6.47
CA PHE A 210 -5.96 -8.32 6.29
C PHE A 210 -6.90 -7.90 7.43
N ALA A 211 -7.80 -8.78 7.88
CA ALA A 211 -8.69 -8.49 9.01
C ALA A 211 -7.89 -8.27 10.29
N VAL A 212 -6.96 -9.17 10.59
CA VAL A 212 -6.12 -9.12 11.80
C VAL A 212 -5.21 -7.90 11.82
N ALA A 213 -4.66 -7.49 10.66
CA ALA A 213 -3.83 -6.30 10.55
C ALA A 213 -4.60 -5.00 10.85
N ASN A 214 -5.89 -4.93 10.51
CA ASN A 214 -6.71 -3.74 10.83
C ASN A 214 -7.27 -3.79 12.26
N ILE A 215 -7.57 -4.98 12.79
CA ILE A 215 -8.00 -5.14 14.19
C ILE A 215 -6.85 -4.84 15.15
N GLY A 216 -5.65 -5.40 14.91
CA GLY A 216 -4.48 -5.20 15.75
C GLY A 216 -3.99 -3.76 15.77
N SER A 217 -4.16 -3.01 14.66
CA SER A 217 -3.74 -1.60 14.61
C SER A 217 -4.54 -0.68 15.52
N ALA A 218 -5.68 -1.14 16.07
CA ALA A 218 -6.47 -0.37 17.02
C ALA A 218 -5.81 -0.24 18.40
N VAL A 219 -4.89 -1.15 18.76
CA VAL A 219 -4.33 -1.26 20.12
C VAL A 219 -3.50 -0.05 20.51
N LEU A 220 -2.46 0.28 19.72
CA LEU A 220 -1.60 1.42 20.01
C LEU A 220 -2.03 2.65 19.20
N VAL A 221 -1.89 3.82 19.82
CA VAL A 221 -2.11 5.09 19.11
C VAL A 221 -1.18 5.18 17.90
N SER A 222 0.10 4.84 18.07
CA SER A 222 1.11 4.91 17.00
C SER A 222 0.85 3.99 15.80
N SER A 223 0.03 2.96 15.95
CA SER A 223 -0.13 1.91 14.93
C SER A 223 -1.05 2.30 13.77
N ASN A 224 -1.84 3.37 13.90
CA ASN A 224 -2.73 3.86 12.83
C ASN A 224 -2.95 5.39 12.94
N PRO A 225 -2.88 6.16 11.84
CA PRO A 225 -3.12 7.60 11.85
C PRO A 225 -4.50 7.99 12.41
N THR A 226 -5.52 7.13 12.27
CA THR A 226 -6.85 7.40 12.87
C THR A 226 -6.77 7.51 14.39
N ASN A 227 -5.95 6.69 15.03
CA ASN A 227 -5.83 6.69 16.48
C ASN A 227 -5.14 7.97 16.96
N LEU A 228 -4.19 8.50 16.18
CA LEU A 228 -3.54 9.78 16.45
C LEU A 228 -4.53 10.94 16.38
N VAL A 229 -5.36 11.00 15.33
CA VAL A 229 -6.39 12.04 15.19
C VAL A 229 -7.32 12.02 16.39
N LEU A 230 -7.77 10.83 16.79
CA LEU A 230 -8.67 10.66 17.93
C LEU A 230 -8.00 11.02 19.26
N ALA A 231 -6.77 10.56 19.49
CA ALA A 231 -6.03 10.87 20.71
C ALA A 231 -5.72 12.37 20.83
N GLY A 232 -5.39 13.05 19.72
CA GLY A 232 -5.21 14.50 19.69
C GLY A 232 -6.50 15.26 19.95
N ALA A 233 -7.59 14.91 19.25
CA ALA A 233 -8.89 15.60 19.36
C ALA A 233 -9.46 15.62 20.79
N PHE A 234 -9.19 14.59 21.58
CA PHE A 234 -9.70 14.45 22.95
C PHE A 234 -8.59 14.47 24.02
N GLU A 235 -7.36 14.85 23.65
CA GLU A 235 -6.18 14.94 24.54
C GLU A 235 -5.97 13.68 25.40
N ILE A 236 -6.11 12.50 24.78
CA ILE A 236 -5.99 11.21 25.47
C ILE A 236 -4.52 10.81 25.52
N LYS A 237 -4.00 10.51 26.71
CA LYS A 237 -2.68 9.89 26.81
C LYS A 237 -2.71 8.50 26.18
N PHE A 238 -1.64 8.14 25.50
CA PHE A 238 -1.52 6.91 24.70
C PHE A 238 -1.69 5.66 25.56
N LEU A 239 -1.20 5.69 26.80
CA LEU A 239 -1.37 4.58 27.73
C LEU A 239 -2.84 4.41 28.15
N HIS A 240 -3.56 5.51 28.42
CA HIS A 240 -4.98 5.46 28.73
C HIS A 240 -5.80 4.99 27.53
N TYR A 241 -5.51 5.49 26.33
CA TYR A 241 -6.13 5.00 25.10
C TYR A 241 -5.94 3.48 24.97
N THR A 242 -4.69 3.01 25.06
CA THR A 242 -4.35 1.59 24.90
C THR A 242 -5.06 0.74 25.96
N ALA A 243 -5.05 1.16 27.22
CA ALA A 243 -5.66 0.43 28.32
C ALA A 243 -7.17 0.20 28.14
N ASN A 244 -7.89 1.14 27.52
CA ASN A 244 -9.34 1.06 27.33
C ASN A 244 -9.75 0.41 25.99
N VAL A 245 -8.82 0.26 25.04
CA VAL A 245 -9.10 -0.32 23.70
C VAL A 245 -8.54 -1.74 23.57
N ILE A 246 -7.52 -2.10 24.35
CA ILE A 246 -6.85 -3.41 24.25
C ILE A 246 -7.77 -4.58 24.62
N VAL A 247 -8.62 -4.44 25.65
CA VAL A 247 -9.47 -5.54 26.12
C VAL A 247 -10.52 -5.93 25.07
N PRO A 248 -11.29 -5.00 24.47
CA PRO A 248 -12.23 -5.32 23.40
C PRO A 248 -11.54 -5.90 22.16
N VAL A 249 -10.35 -5.39 21.82
CA VAL A 249 -9.60 -5.85 20.64
C VAL A 249 -9.06 -7.27 20.82
N ILE A 250 -8.48 -7.60 21.98
CA ILE A 250 -8.01 -8.96 22.28
C ILE A 250 -9.20 -9.93 22.31
N ALA A 251 -10.30 -9.57 22.97
CA ALA A 251 -11.50 -10.41 22.99
C ALA A 251 -12.05 -10.65 21.57
N THR A 252 -12.05 -9.62 20.73
CA THR A 252 -12.39 -9.74 19.31
C THR A 252 -11.45 -10.71 18.60
N ALA A 253 -10.15 -10.58 18.79
CA ALA A 253 -9.15 -11.45 18.15
C ALA A 253 -9.29 -12.92 18.59
N ILE A 254 -9.64 -13.17 19.84
CA ILE A 254 -9.88 -14.52 20.36
C ILE A 254 -11.11 -15.15 19.70
N VAL A 255 -12.21 -14.41 19.56
CA VAL A 255 -13.46 -14.92 18.97
C VAL A 255 -13.37 -15.02 17.45
N LEU A 256 -12.64 -14.11 16.80
CA LEU A 256 -12.47 -14.08 15.36
C LEU A 256 -11.77 -15.34 14.85
N LEU A 257 -10.76 -15.85 15.55
CA LEU A 257 -10.01 -17.03 15.12
C LEU A 257 -10.90 -18.27 14.87
N PRO A 258 -11.71 -18.78 15.83
CA PRO A 258 -12.63 -19.88 15.58
C PRO A 258 -13.74 -19.50 14.59
N PHE A 259 -14.17 -18.24 14.56
CA PHE A 259 -15.15 -17.77 13.57
C PHE A 259 -14.62 -17.90 12.13
N LEU A 260 -13.36 -17.53 11.88
CA LEU A 260 -12.72 -17.71 10.58
C LEU A 260 -12.57 -19.19 10.22
N LEU A 261 -12.12 -20.02 11.15
CA LEU A 261 -11.87 -21.45 10.92
C LEU A 261 -13.15 -22.25 10.65
N TYR A 262 -14.22 -21.99 11.40
CA TYR A 262 -15.39 -22.87 11.41
C TYR A 262 -16.62 -22.29 10.73
N ILE A 263 -16.69 -20.98 10.52
CA ILE A 263 -17.87 -20.31 9.94
C ILE A 263 -17.56 -19.70 8.58
N VAL A 264 -16.51 -18.88 8.47
CA VAL A 264 -16.18 -18.17 7.21
C VAL A 264 -15.41 -19.05 6.23
N PHE A 265 -14.44 -19.81 6.72
CA PHE A 265 -13.58 -20.68 5.89
C PHE A 265 -13.61 -22.15 6.34
N PRO A 266 -14.78 -22.79 6.44
CA PRO A 266 -14.91 -24.15 6.98
C PRO A 266 -14.34 -25.24 6.05
N TYR A 267 -14.10 -24.92 4.78
CA TYR A 267 -13.74 -25.91 3.76
C TYR A 267 -12.24 -26.26 3.79
N GLU A 268 -11.92 -27.56 3.77
CA GLU A 268 -10.53 -28.04 3.70
C GLU A 268 -9.79 -27.59 2.43
N SER A 269 -10.50 -27.26 1.35
CA SER A 269 -9.91 -26.67 0.14
C SER A 269 -9.23 -25.30 0.35
N LEU A 270 -9.50 -24.65 1.49
CA LEU A 270 -8.92 -23.35 1.85
C LEU A 270 -7.90 -23.46 2.98
N ILE A 271 -8.22 -24.28 3.98
CA ILE A 271 -7.38 -24.54 5.15
C ILE A 271 -7.30 -26.06 5.30
N PRO A 272 -6.37 -26.71 4.57
CA PRO A 272 -6.25 -28.15 4.59
C PRO A 272 -5.71 -28.64 5.94
N SER A 273 -6.07 -29.85 6.33
CA SER A 273 -5.62 -30.45 7.59
C SER A 273 -4.11 -30.73 7.59
N LYS A 274 -3.56 -31.09 6.42
CA LYS A 274 -2.13 -31.24 6.16
C LYS A 274 -1.72 -30.28 5.04
N ILE A 275 -0.57 -29.61 5.13
CA ILE A 275 -0.05 -28.75 4.05
C ILE A 275 1.01 -29.51 3.30
N GLU A 276 0.79 -29.65 2.00
CA GLU A 276 1.75 -30.22 1.07
C GLU A 276 2.44 -29.06 0.34
N LEU A 277 3.69 -28.84 0.70
CA LEU A 277 4.59 -27.94 -0.04
C LEU A 277 5.29 -28.79 -1.09
N HIS A 278 5.38 -28.26 -2.32
CA HIS A 278 6.33 -28.79 -3.29
C HIS A 278 7.72 -28.82 -2.64
N GLN A 279 8.51 -29.86 -2.88
CA GLN A 279 9.86 -29.97 -2.31
C GLN A 279 10.86 -29.33 -3.28
N LEU A 280 11.70 -28.43 -2.78
CA LEU A 280 12.81 -27.90 -3.57
C LEU A 280 13.82 -29.01 -3.87
N PRO A 281 14.41 -29.03 -5.09
CA PRO A 281 15.66 -29.73 -5.35
C PRO A 281 16.72 -29.29 -4.33
N GLU A 282 17.59 -30.21 -3.88
CA GLU A 282 18.63 -29.91 -2.88
C GLU A 282 19.53 -28.73 -3.32
N GLU A 283 19.76 -28.56 -4.63
CA GLU A 283 20.51 -27.44 -5.20
C GLU A 283 19.87 -26.06 -4.94
N ALA A 284 18.52 -25.96 -4.95
CA ALA A 284 17.81 -24.70 -4.72
C ALA A 284 17.77 -24.32 -3.23
N LYS A 285 17.85 -25.29 -2.31
CA LYS A 285 17.94 -25.02 -0.87
C LYS A 285 19.25 -24.35 -0.45
N HIS A 286 20.32 -24.56 -1.23
CA HIS A 286 21.67 -24.07 -0.92
C HIS A 286 22.03 -22.77 -1.64
N LYS A 287 21.18 -22.24 -2.52
CA LYS A 287 21.41 -20.95 -3.15
C LYS A 287 21.44 -19.81 -2.11
N PRO A 288 22.21 -18.75 -2.31
CA PRO A 288 22.19 -17.58 -1.43
C PRO A 288 20.89 -16.79 -1.61
N PRO A 289 20.33 -16.20 -0.54
CA PRO A 289 19.11 -15.41 -0.64
C PRO A 289 19.36 -14.13 -1.44
N VAL A 290 18.49 -13.85 -2.40
CA VAL A 290 18.57 -12.65 -3.25
C VAL A 290 17.79 -11.52 -2.64
N ASN A 291 18.40 -10.34 -2.55
CA ASN A 291 17.73 -9.14 -2.04
C ASN A 291 16.61 -8.70 -2.98
N PRO A 292 15.33 -8.74 -2.55
CA PRO A 292 14.19 -8.37 -3.41
C PRO A 292 14.09 -6.86 -3.68
N ASN A 293 14.87 -6.03 -2.97
CA ASN A 293 14.86 -4.58 -3.14
C ASN A 293 15.77 -4.10 -4.29
N ILE A 294 16.60 -4.99 -4.85
CA ILE A 294 17.53 -4.63 -5.91
C ILE A 294 16.84 -4.90 -7.26
N PRO A 295 16.78 -3.92 -8.18
CA PRO A 295 16.10 -4.09 -9.46
C PRO A 295 16.81 -5.16 -10.30
N ASN A 296 16.02 -5.98 -10.99
CA ASN A 296 16.47 -7.07 -11.85
C ASN A 296 17.37 -8.11 -11.16
N ALA A 297 17.53 -8.09 -9.83
CA ALA A 297 18.47 -8.96 -9.13
C ALA A 297 18.17 -10.46 -9.31
N ARG A 298 16.95 -10.77 -9.74
CA ARG A 298 16.47 -12.14 -10.00
C ARG A 298 16.54 -12.55 -11.47
N GLY A 299 17.06 -11.73 -12.38
CA GLY A 299 17.18 -12.08 -13.79
C GLY A 299 15.83 -12.43 -14.43
N THR A 300 15.75 -13.56 -15.13
CA THR A 300 14.54 -14.02 -15.85
C THR A 300 13.43 -14.56 -14.94
N THR A 301 13.78 -14.87 -13.70
CA THR A 301 12.93 -15.48 -12.69
C THR A 301 11.63 -14.70 -12.45
N GLU A 302 11.69 -13.36 -12.47
CA GLU A 302 10.51 -12.50 -12.27
C GLU A 302 9.50 -12.57 -13.43
N GLU A 303 9.97 -12.76 -14.68
CA GLU A 303 9.11 -12.92 -15.84
C GLU A 303 8.51 -14.34 -15.87
N GLU A 304 9.29 -15.34 -15.45
CA GLU A 304 8.92 -16.76 -15.39
C GLU A 304 8.00 -17.09 -14.20
N GLU A 305 8.10 -16.36 -13.09
CA GLU A 305 7.16 -16.43 -11.95
C GLU A 305 5.70 -16.12 -12.36
N ASN A 306 5.48 -15.45 -13.50
CA ASN A 306 4.13 -15.10 -13.98
C ASN A 306 3.45 -16.23 -14.75
N ASP A 307 4.15 -17.32 -15.03
CA ASP A 307 3.58 -18.52 -15.66
C ASP A 307 3.07 -19.50 -14.60
N ASP A 308 2.08 -20.34 -14.93
CA ASP A 308 1.53 -21.35 -14.01
C ASP A 308 2.26 -22.70 -14.10
N SER A 309 3.45 -22.71 -14.72
CA SER A 309 4.29 -23.89 -14.88
C SER A 309 4.94 -24.34 -13.58
N GLU A 310 5.31 -25.63 -13.49
CA GLU A 310 6.01 -26.21 -12.34
C GLU A 310 7.31 -25.46 -11.99
N HIS A 311 7.99 -24.90 -13.00
CA HIS A 311 9.19 -24.10 -12.82
C HIS A 311 8.92 -22.80 -12.03
N ALA A 312 7.82 -22.09 -12.32
CA ALA A 312 7.42 -20.89 -11.58
C ALA A 312 7.08 -21.19 -10.10
N GLN A 313 6.52 -22.37 -9.84
CA GLN A 313 6.23 -22.84 -8.48
C GLN A 313 7.52 -23.15 -7.71
N GLN A 314 8.54 -23.70 -8.37
CA GLN A 314 9.86 -23.93 -7.76
C GLN A 314 10.57 -22.60 -7.41
N LEU A 315 10.49 -21.60 -8.28
CA LEU A 315 11.09 -20.27 -8.03
C LEU A 315 10.44 -19.54 -6.85
N SER A 316 9.11 -19.55 -6.79
CA SER A 316 8.36 -18.97 -5.66
C SER A 316 8.57 -19.73 -4.35
N LEU A 317 8.75 -21.05 -4.41
CA LEU A 317 9.12 -21.85 -3.25
C LEU A 317 10.56 -21.53 -2.77
N GLU A 318 11.50 -21.31 -3.70
CA GLU A 318 12.86 -20.87 -3.39
C GLU A 318 12.85 -19.56 -2.58
N GLU A 319 12.00 -18.60 -2.98
CA GLU A 319 11.83 -17.32 -2.26
C GLU A 319 11.30 -17.51 -0.83
N ILE A 320 10.33 -18.40 -0.62
CA ILE A 320 9.77 -18.65 0.71
C ILE A 320 10.79 -19.38 1.59
N MET A 321 11.48 -20.38 1.04
CA MET A 321 12.39 -21.24 1.80
C MET A 321 13.73 -20.58 2.12
N ASN A 322 14.11 -19.56 1.35
CA ASN A 322 15.34 -18.80 1.54
C ASN A 322 15.08 -17.29 1.61
N PRO A 323 14.38 -16.82 2.66
CA PRO A 323 14.01 -15.42 2.78
C PRO A 323 15.27 -14.56 3.00
N PHE A 324 15.40 -13.51 2.20
CA PHE A 324 16.44 -12.49 2.40
C PHE A 324 16.29 -11.82 3.77
N LEU A 325 17.40 -11.69 4.48
CA LEU A 325 17.49 -10.98 5.75
C LEU A 325 18.81 -10.21 5.82
N ASP A 326 18.72 -8.88 5.77
CA ASP A 326 19.80 -8.00 6.20
C ASP A 326 19.82 -7.94 7.74
N LYS A 327 20.65 -8.77 8.36
CA LYS A 327 20.76 -8.85 9.83
C LYS A 327 21.14 -7.51 10.46
N GLY A 328 21.98 -6.72 9.78
CA GLY A 328 22.44 -5.42 10.29
C GLY A 328 21.30 -4.41 10.30
N GLY A 329 20.65 -4.21 9.15
CA GLY A 329 19.48 -3.34 9.04
C GLY A 329 18.30 -3.78 9.90
N ALA A 330 18.03 -5.08 9.99
CA ALA A 330 16.95 -5.63 10.80
C ALA A 330 17.14 -5.37 12.29
N TRP A 331 18.35 -5.64 12.82
CA TRP A 331 18.65 -5.39 14.23
C TRP A 331 18.62 -3.90 14.55
N PHE A 332 19.26 -3.08 13.72
CA PHE A 332 19.32 -1.63 13.92
C PHE A 332 17.92 -1.02 13.89
N GLY A 333 17.11 -1.36 12.87
CA GLY A 333 15.73 -0.91 12.75
C GLY A 333 14.86 -1.36 13.92
N ALA A 334 14.97 -2.62 14.36
CA ALA A 334 14.21 -3.13 15.50
C ALA A 334 14.54 -2.39 16.81
N VAL A 335 15.83 -2.10 17.06
CA VAL A 335 16.27 -1.32 18.23
C VAL A 335 15.73 0.11 18.17
N ILE A 336 15.85 0.78 17.01
CA ILE A 336 15.34 2.14 16.81
C ILE A 336 13.83 2.19 17.01
N MET A 337 13.06 1.23 16.45
CA MET A 337 11.61 1.16 16.63
C MET A 337 11.24 0.95 18.11
N ALA A 338 11.88 -0.01 18.79
CA ALA A 338 11.61 -0.27 20.21
C ALA A 338 11.91 0.97 21.07
N ALA A 339 13.07 1.60 20.87
CA ALA A 339 13.44 2.83 21.55
C ALA A 339 12.41 3.95 21.27
N THR A 340 12.03 4.14 20.01
CA THR A 340 11.06 5.16 19.59
C THR A 340 9.71 4.95 20.27
N LEU A 341 9.16 3.73 20.24
CA LEU A 341 7.87 3.42 20.86
C LEU A 341 7.92 3.61 22.38
N VAL A 342 8.98 3.12 23.05
CA VAL A 342 9.16 3.28 24.50
C VAL A 342 9.28 4.75 24.87
N THR A 343 10.05 5.55 24.12
CA THR A 343 10.21 6.98 24.37
C THR A 343 8.89 7.73 24.14
N ILE A 344 8.12 7.40 23.11
CA ILE A 344 6.78 7.98 22.88
C ILE A 344 5.86 7.67 24.06
N LEU A 345 5.79 6.41 24.48
CA LEU A 345 4.95 5.98 25.61
C LEU A 345 5.37 6.69 26.91
N ALA A 346 6.67 6.79 27.17
CA ALA A 346 7.21 7.41 28.38
C ALA A 346 6.99 8.94 28.42
N ILE A 347 7.27 9.64 27.32
CA ILE A 347 7.10 11.10 27.24
C ILE A 347 5.62 11.46 27.27
N ASN A 348 4.78 10.74 26.53
CA ASN A 348 3.35 11.00 26.54
C ASN A 348 2.70 10.69 27.90
N ALA A 349 3.19 9.68 28.63
CA ALA A 349 2.73 9.41 30.00
C ALA A 349 3.14 10.52 30.99
N SER A 350 4.37 11.02 30.87
CA SER A 350 4.99 11.97 31.79
C SER A 350 4.72 13.45 31.50
N SER A 351 4.24 13.79 30.29
CA SER A 351 3.88 15.17 29.94
C SER A 351 2.81 15.72 30.89
N GLN A 352 3.11 16.85 31.53
CA GLN A 352 2.15 17.63 32.32
C GLN A 352 1.40 18.61 31.41
N SER A 353 0.12 18.83 31.73
CA SER A 353 -0.90 19.53 30.93
C SER A 353 -0.61 21.04 30.71
N GLY A 354 0.47 21.38 30.01
CA GLY A 354 0.83 22.78 29.78
C GLY A 354 1.74 23.08 28.59
N HIS A 355 2.61 22.16 28.17
CA HIS A 355 3.42 22.31 26.96
C HIS A 355 3.66 20.95 26.30
N GLU A 356 2.72 20.51 25.48
CA GLU A 356 2.89 19.29 24.70
C GLU A 356 3.87 19.57 23.55
N HIS A 357 5.08 19.03 23.65
CA HIS A 357 5.94 18.92 22.49
C HIS A 357 5.26 18.00 21.47
N PRO A 358 5.16 18.41 20.18
CA PRO A 358 4.60 17.55 19.17
C PRO A 358 5.32 16.20 19.15
N ILE A 359 4.55 15.12 19.16
CA ILE A 359 5.07 13.75 19.36
C ILE A 359 6.06 13.37 18.25
N PHE A 360 5.94 13.98 17.07
CA PHE A 360 6.88 13.79 15.97
C PHE A 360 8.32 14.20 16.31
N TRP A 361 8.56 15.00 17.37
CA TRP A 361 9.92 15.33 17.83
C TRP A 361 10.73 14.10 18.26
N ILE A 362 10.06 12.98 18.54
CA ILE A 362 10.71 11.71 18.86
C ILE A 362 10.91 10.87 17.58
N THR A 363 9.85 10.77 16.76
CA THR A 363 9.89 9.92 15.56
C THR A 363 10.74 10.50 14.45
N LEU A 364 10.77 11.82 14.27
CA LEU A 364 11.51 12.48 13.20
C LEU A 364 13.04 12.31 13.36
N PRO A 365 13.66 12.55 14.53
CA PRO A 365 15.07 12.22 14.72
C PRO A 365 15.36 10.74 14.58
N ALA A 366 14.50 9.85 15.10
CA ALA A 366 14.66 8.41 14.96
C ALA A 366 14.63 7.96 13.50
N ALA A 367 13.68 8.48 12.71
CA ALA A 367 13.59 8.22 11.28
C ALA A 367 14.78 8.81 10.52
N PHE A 368 15.27 9.99 10.91
CA PHE A 368 16.47 10.58 10.32
C PHE A 368 17.73 9.74 10.60
N ILE A 369 17.89 9.22 11.82
CA ILE A 369 18.97 8.29 12.18
C ILE A 369 18.87 7.01 11.33
N MET A 370 17.67 6.44 11.20
CA MET A 370 17.43 5.27 10.35
C MET A 370 17.75 5.57 8.88
N PHE A 371 17.35 6.74 8.38
CA PHE A 371 17.65 7.17 7.01
C PHE A 371 19.15 7.34 6.77
N CYS A 372 19.88 7.94 7.72
CA CYS A 372 21.34 8.04 7.64
C CYS A 372 22.01 6.67 7.63
N TRP A 373 21.51 5.73 8.43
CA TRP A 373 21.95 4.34 8.42
C TRP A 373 21.71 3.68 7.06
N ASP A 374 20.49 3.76 6.53
CA ASP A 374 20.11 3.14 5.26
C ASP A 374 20.93 3.69 4.08
N LEU A 375 21.20 5.01 4.08
CA LEU A 375 22.11 5.64 3.11
C LEU A 375 23.54 5.13 3.24
N THR A 376 24.06 5.09 4.47
CA THR A 376 25.44 4.67 4.74
C THR A 376 25.62 3.20 4.35
N PHE A 377 24.69 2.35 4.75
CA PHE A 377 24.71 0.92 4.43
C PHE A 377 24.61 0.67 2.92
N GLY A 378 23.72 1.37 2.21
CA GLY A 378 23.63 1.31 0.76
C GLY A 378 24.93 1.78 0.08
N TRP A 379 25.53 2.87 0.57
CA TRP A 379 26.77 3.41 0.03
C TRP A 379 27.96 2.46 0.17
N LEU A 380 28.09 1.80 1.33
CA LEU A 380 29.15 0.82 1.58
C LEU A 380 29.01 -0.41 0.69
N ASN A 381 27.77 -0.89 0.48
CA ASN A 381 27.49 -2.11 -0.28
C ASN A 381 27.25 -1.89 -1.79
N ARG A 382 27.34 -0.64 -2.27
CA ARG A 382 26.99 -0.24 -3.64
C ARG A 382 27.67 -1.06 -4.74
N HIS A 383 28.90 -1.54 -4.50
CA HIS A 383 29.64 -2.27 -5.52
C HIS A 383 29.05 -3.68 -5.72
N ALA A 384 28.66 -4.34 -4.63
CA ALA A 384 28.00 -5.63 -4.67
C ALA A 384 26.58 -5.51 -5.27
N THR A 385 25.81 -4.49 -4.85
CA THR A 385 24.45 -4.29 -5.38
C THR A 385 24.44 -3.94 -6.86
N ARG A 386 25.39 -3.10 -7.33
CA ARG A 386 25.55 -2.77 -8.75
C ARG A 386 25.97 -3.97 -9.59
N LYS A 387 26.82 -4.83 -9.06
CA LYS A 387 27.22 -6.07 -9.75
C LYS A 387 26.01 -6.97 -9.95
N LEU A 388 25.25 -7.23 -8.88
CA LEU A 388 24.06 -8.08 -8.94
C LEU A 388 22.98 -7.54 -9.91
N ALA A 389 22.72 -6.22 -9.87
CA ALA A 389 21.75 -5.60 -10.78
C ALA A 389 22.19 -5.68 -12.26
N ARG A 390 23.50 -5.61 -12.54
CA ARG A 390 24.05 -5.76 -13.90
C ARG A 390 23.93 -7.19 -14.40
N GLU A 391 24.38 -8.16 -13.59
CA GLU A 391 24.29 -9.59 -13.91
C GLU A 391 22.84 -10.00 -14.17
N GLY A 392 21.90 -9.54 -13.35
CA GLY A 392 20.48 -9.78 -13.56
C GLY A 392 19.93 -9.15 -14.83
N LYS A 393 20.35 -7.93 -15.19
CA LYS A 393 19.97 -7.28 -16.46
C LYS A 393 20.50 -8.06 -17.67
N GLU A 394 21.76 -8.48 -17.63
CA GLU A 394 22.39 -9.27 -18.70
C GLU A 394 21.65 -10.61 -18.90
N GLN A 395 21.24 -11.28 -17.83
CA GLN A 395 20.44 -12.52 -17.92
C GLN A 395 19.07 -12.30 -18.61
N ILE A 396 18.39 -11.18 -18.30
CA ILE A 396 17.12 -10.81 -18.94
C ILE A 396 17.32 -10.50 -20.43
N GLU A 397 18.37 -9.76 -20.78
CA GLU A 397 18.68 -9.44 -22.18
C GLU A 397 19.01 -10.70 -22.97
N LEU A 398 19.87 -11.58 -22.43
CA LEU A 398 20.22 -12.86 -23.04
C LEU A 398 18.99 -13.76 -23.23
N SER A 399 18.05 -13.78 -22.29
CA SER A 399 16.83 -14.60 -22.42
C SER A 399 15.85 -14.02 -23.43
N LYS A 400 15.72 -12.70 -23.51
CA LYS A 400 14.92 -12.00 -24.53
C LYS A 400 15.50 -12.24 -25.92
N MET A 401 16.81 -12.16 -26.07
CA MET A 401 17.51 -12.50 -27.31
C MET A 401 17.29 -13.97 -27.68
N ARG A 402 17.39 -14.89 -26.71
CA ARG A 402 17.11 -16.32 -26.94
C ARG A 402 15.66 -16.54 -27.39
N ARG A 403 14.67 -15.93 -26.73
CA ARG A 403 13.25 -16.02 -27.14
C ARG A 403 13.00 -15.42 -28.51
N ALA A 404 13.61 -14.27 -28.83
CA ALA A 404 13.54 -13.66 -30.16
C ALA A 404 14.14 -14.58 -31.24
N SER A 405 15.28 -15.22 -30.98
CA SER A 405 15.90 -16.17 -31.91
C SER A 405 15.02 -17.41 -32.16
N VAL A 406 14.37 -17.95 -31.12
CA VAL A 406 13.43 -19.09 -31.24
C VAL A 406 12.16 -18.69 -31.98
N THR A 407 11.68 -17.45 -31.81
CA THR A 407 10.46 -16.95 -32.47
C THR A 407 10.73 -16.52 -33.92
N ALA A 408 11.98 -16.23 -34.28
CA ALA A 408 12.45 -15.99 -35.65
C ALA A 408 12.82 -17.29 -36.40
N ALA A 409 13.03 -18.40 -35.69
CA ALA A 409 13.31 -19.71 -36.27
C ALA A 409 12.16 -20.41 -37.04
N PRO A 410 10.84 -20.10 -36.89
CA PRO A 410 9.80 -20.80 -37.63
C PRO A 410 9.65 -20.32 -39.09
N GLU A 411 10.41 -19.31 -39.54
CA GLU A 411 10.46 -18.93 -40.97
C GLU A 411 11.54 -19.67 -41.77
N LEU A 412 12.51 -20.33 -41.13
CA LEU A 412 13.54 -21.09 -41.85
C LEU A 412 13.17 -22.57 -42.09
N GLU A 413 12.25 -23.14 -41.31
CA GLU A 413 11.84 -24.55 -41.44
C GLU A 413 10.66 -24.81 -42.40
N ARG A 414 10.09 -23.78 -43.04
CA ARG A 414 9.01 -23.94 -44.04
C ARG A 414 9.48 -23.89 -45.50
N SER A 415 10.65 -24.43 -45.81
CA SER A 415 11.11 -24.59 -47.19
C SER A 415 11.70 -25.97 -47.48
N PHE A 416 10.96 -27.02 -47.12
CA PHE A 416 11.19 -28.37 -47.62
C PHE A 416 9.88 -28.92 -48.19
N ASP A 417 9.93 -29.38 -49.43
CA ASP A 417 8.81 -30.06 -50.07
C ASP A 417 8.61 -31.47 -49.45
N ALA A 418 7.48 -32.12 -49.74
CA ALA A 418 7.09 -33.42 -49.16
C ALA A 418 8.09 -34.59 -49.34
N ASN A 419 9.20 -34.37 -50.06
CA ASN A 419 10.28 -35.32 -50.29
C ASN A 419 11.63 -34.91 -49.64
N GLY A 420 11.69 -33.84 -48.84
CA GLY A 420 12.87 -33.52 -48.01
C GLY A 420 14.05 -32.84 -48.73
N GLU A 421 13.84 -32.17 -49.86
CA GLU A 421 14.87 -31.38 -50.56
C GLU A 421 14.67 -29.86 -50.34
N PRO A 422 15.74 -29.06 -50.15
CA PRO A 422 15.64 -27.62 -49.92
C PRO A 422 15.22 -26.87 -51.18
N LEU A 423 14.17 -26.06 -51.08
CA LEU A 423 13.67 -25.19 -52.16
C LEU A 423 14.68 -24.08 -52.47
N SER A 424 15.44 -24.23 -53.55
CA SER A 424 16.39 -23.20 -53.99
C SER A 424 15.65 -21.94 -54.47
N LEU A 425 15.85 -20.82 -53.77
CA LEU A 425 15.44 -19.49 -54.22
C LEU A 425 16.38 -19.04 -55.34
N THR A 426 16.02 -19.31 -56.60
CA THR A 426 16.62 -18.64 -57.76
C THR A 426 15.68 -17.54 -58.25
N LYS A 427 16.12 -16.28 -58.11
CA LYS A 427 15.79 -15.22 -59.06
C LYS A 427 17.06 -14.44 -59.38
N SER A 428 17.68 -14.79 -60.51
CA SER A 428 18.63 -13.92 -61.20
C SER A 428 17.89 -12.74 -61.83
N PRO A 429 18.50 -11.54 -61.90
CA PRO A 429 18.20 -10.58 -62.96
C PRO A 429 18.93 -11.01 -64.23
N GLU A 430 18.23 -10.98 -65.36
CA GLU A 430 18.80 -11.13 -66.70
C GLU A 430 19.98 -10.18 -66.91
N LYS A 431 21.10 -10.71 -67.40
CA LYS A 431 21.82 -10.12 -68.55
C LYS A 431 22.77 -11.13 -69.19
N ILE A 432 22.59 -11.21 -70.49
CA ILE A 432 23.27 -11.99 -71.52
C ILE A 432 24.76 -11.65 -71.59
N GLY A 433 25.62 -12.66 -71.75
CA GLY A 433 26.90 -12.49 -72.45
C GLY A 433 28.11 -13.27 -71.94
N GLN A 434 28.46 -14.33 -72.69
CA GLN A 434 29.80 -14.92 -72.88
C GLN A 434 30.39 -15.85 -71.81
N GLU A 435 30.27 -17.15 -72.11
CA GLU A 435 31.21 -18.20 -71.69
C GLU A 435 32.62 -17.96 -72.29
N LYS A 436 33.64 -18.22 -71.47
CA LYS A 436 34.77 -19.05 -71.91
C LYS A 436 35.30 -19.91 -70.76
N ARG A 437 35.27 -21.22 -71.02
CA ARG A 437 35.83 -22.36 -70.29
C ARG A 437 37.30 -22.21 -69.88
N ALA A 438 37.67 -22.93 -68.82
CA ALA A 438 38.80 -23.90 -68.70
C ALA A 438 39.23 -23.96 -67.21
N SER A 439 38.90 -25.02 -66.46
CA SER A 439 39.62 -26.30 -66.31
C SER A 439 40.87 -26.23 -65.43
N ASP A 440 40.82 -26.94 -64.29
CA ASP A 440 41.84 -27.86 -63.73
C ASP A 440 41.52 -28.06 -62.23
N SER A 441 41.02 -29.22 -61.79
CA SER A 441 41.68 -30.53 -61.62
C SER A 441 42.82 -30.51 -60.60
N GLY A 442 42.66 -31.29 -59.53
CA GLY A 442 43.72 -31.53 -58.56
C GLY A 442 43.21 -32.21 -57.29
N ALA A 443 42.96 -33.51 -57.38
CA ALA A 443 42.61 -34.39 -56.26
C ALA A 443 43.85 -34.82 -55.46
N ALA A 444 43.59 -35.31 -54.23
CA ALA A 444 44.38 -36.22 -53.35
C ALA A 444 44.65 -35.60 -51.97
N SER A 445 44.66 -36.29 -50.83
CA SER A 445 44.03 -37.52 -50.30
C SER A 445 44.66 -37.74 -48.90
N ALA A 446 43.84 -38.07 -47.90
CA ALA A 446 44.14 -38.85 -46.67
C ALA A 446 45.27 -38.39 -45.71
N SER A 447 44.99 -38.21 -44.41
CA SER A 447 44.95 -39.28 -43.39
C SER A 447 44.97 -38.74 -41.93
N SER A 448 44.33 -39.51 -41.03
CA SER A 448 44.53 -39.70 -39.58
C SER A 448 44.11 -38.63 -38.53
N THR A 449 43.06 -39.00 -37.79
CA THR A 449 42.57 -38.62 -36.44
C THR A 449 43.60 -38.84 -35.30
N PRO A 450 43.33 -38.60 -33.98
CA PRO A 450 42.41 -37.70 -33.26
C PRO A 450 43.05 -36.98 -32.03
N GLN A 451 42.64 -35.75 -31.67
CA GLN A 451 42.71 -35.09 -30.33
C GLN A 451 42.48 -33.59 -30.56
N ASN A 452 41.71 -32.82 -29.80
CA ASN A 452 41.45 -32.81 -28.38
C ASN A 452 40.13 -32.04 -28.12
N LYS A 453 39.31 -32.51 -27.17
CA LYS A 453 38.11 -31.81 -26.71
C LYS A 453 38.54 -30.67 -25.80
N GLY A 454 38.30 -29.44 -26.22
CA GLY A 454 38.44 -28.23 -25.41
C GLY A 454 38.22 -27.03 -26.32
N ASP A 455 37.32 -26.13 -25.90
CA ASP A 455 37.19 -24.76 -26.43
C ASP A 455 36.25 -24.52 -27.63
N ASP A 456 35.06 -25.14 -27.63
CA ASP A 456 33.95 -24.73 -28.53
C ASP A 456 32.93 -23.80 -27.84
N LYS A 457 33.36 -22.95 -26.90
CA LYS A 457 32.50 -21.91 -26.28
C LYS A 457 32.82 -20.48 -26.70
N GLU A 458 33.93 -20.24 -27.40
CA GLU A 458 34.34 -18.88 -27.77
C GLU A 458 34.09 -18.52 -29.25
N ALA A 459 33.77 -19.49 -30.13
CA ALA A 459 33.65 -19.23 -31.57
C ALA A 459 32.24 -18.84 -32.08
N ILE A 460 31.20 -18.85 -31.24
CA ILE A 460 29.82 -18.45 -31.64
C ILE A 460 29.48 -17.02 -31.16
N ALA A 461 30.39 -16.34 -30.46
CA ALA A 461 30.14 -15.05 -29.83
C ALA A 461 30.33 -13.81 -30.73
N GLN A 462 30.70 -13.95 -32.01
CA GLN A 462 31.15 -12.80 -32.82
C GLN A 462 30.36 -12.49 -34.09
N THR A 463 29.14 -13.02 -34.27
CA THR A 463 28.39 -12.74 -35.52
C THR A 463 26.92 -12.43 -35.31
N PHE A 464 26.58 -11.45 -34.45
CA PHE A 464 25.24 -10.87 -34.47
C PHE A 464 25.30 -9.36 -34.26
N PRO A 465 24.57 -8.56 -35.07
CA PRO A 465 24.61 -7.11 -35.01
C PRO A 465 24.04 -6.63 -33.68
N ASP A 466 24.72 -5.65 -33.07
CA ASP A 466 24.25 -4.92 -31.89
C ASP A 466 22.75 -4.63 -32.02
N SER A 467 21.97 -5.27 -31.16
CA SER A 467 20.53 -5.09 -31.11
C SER A 467 20.21 -3.61 -30.94
N VAL A 468 19.36 -3.10 -31.84
CA VAL A 468 18.82 -1.75 -31.89
C VAL A 468 18.07 -1.45 -30.59
N GLU A 469 18.77 -0.96 -29.57
CA GLU A 469 18.13 -0.33 -28.41
C GLU A 469 18.93 0.91 -27.97
N ASN A 470 18.38 2.07 -28.34
CA ASN A 470 18.67 3.41 -27.83
C ASN A 470 20.16 3.84 -27.81
N GLN A 471 20.62 4.43 -28.92
CA GLN A 471 21.68 5.42 -28.81
C GLN A 471 21.21 6.55 -27.86
N PRO A 472 21.97 6.92 -26.81
CA PRO A 472 21.54 7.93 -25.86
C PRO A 472 21.52 9.30 -26.56
N GLY A 473 20.32 9.77 -26.89
CA GLY A 473 20.10 11.16 -27.26
C GLY A 473 20.53 12.12 -26.13
N PRO A 474 20.66 13.43 -26.42
CA PRO A 474 21.07 14.41 -25.41
C PRO A 474 20.15 14.38 -24.18
N ALA A 475 20.74 14.46 -22.98
CA ALA A 475 20.02 14.33 -21.72
C ALA A 475 18.82 15.31 -21.62
N SER A 476 17.64 14.74 -21.39
CA SER A 476 16.41 15.43 -21.02
C SER A 476 16.22 15.39 -19.50
N LEU A 477 15.42 16.30 -18.94
CA LEU A 477 15.06 16.28 -17.52
C LEU A 477 14.39 14.95 -17.15
N GLN A 478 13.52 14.41 -18.01
CA GLN A 478 12.96 13.07 -17.85
C GLN A 478 14.04 11.99 -17.80
N SER A 479 14.98 11.97 -18.75
CA SER A 479 16.04 10.94 -18.75
C SER A 479 17.00 11.09 -17.57
N LEU A 480 17.24 12.31 -17.08
CA LEU A 480 18.00 12.57 -15.87
C LEU A 480 17.27 12.08 -14.62
N ILE A 481 15.96 12.33 -14.49
CA ILE A 481 15.15 11.84 -13.37
C ILE A 481 15.09 10.31 -13.38
N VAL A 482 14.82 9.70 -14.53
CA VAL A 482 14.78 8.23 -14.66
C VAL A 482 16.16 7.62 -14.37
N GLY A 483 17.22 8.22 -14.91
CA GLY A 483 18.60 7.81 -14.65
C GLY A 483 18.98 7.94 -13.17
N ALA A 484 18.61 9.05 -12.52
CA ALA A 484 18.82 9.28 -11.10
C ALA A 484 18.01 8.28 -10.25
N TYR A 485 16.76 8.02 -10.59
CA TYR A 485 15.92 7.03 -9.93
C TYR A 485 16.51 5.62 -10.02
N HIS A 486 16.91 5.18 -11.21
CA HIS A 486 17.56 3.89 -11.40
C HIS A 486 18.90 3.81 -10.67
N TRP A 487 19.70 4.89 -10.70
CA TRP A 487 20.93 4.97 -9.94
C TRP A 487 20.69 4.86 -8.42
N CYS A 488 19.64 5.50 -7.91
CA CYS A 488 19.21 5.40 -6.52
C CYS A 488 18.73 3.98 -6.18
N GLN A 489 17.92 3.33 -7.03
CA GLN A 489 17.45 1.96 -6.80
C GLN A 489 18.62 0.97 -6.66
N VAL A 490 19.66 1.12 -7.49
CA VAL A 490 20.81 0.21 -7.47
C VAL A 490 21.79 0.56 -6.35
N THR A 491 21.98 1.85 -6.05
CA THR A 491 22.96 2.31 -5.05
C THR A 491 22.41 2.27 -3.63
N PHE A 492 21.13 2.59 -3.45
CA PHE A 492 20.41 2.66 -2.18
C PHE A 492 19.08 1.89 -2.28
N PRO A 493 19.13 0.54 -2.40
CA PRO A 493 17.93 -0.27 -2.60
C PRO A 493 16.94 -0.10 -1.45
N THR A 494 17.40 -0.17 -0.20
CA THR A 494 16.53 0.00 1.00
C THR A 494 15.83 1.36 0.99
N VAL A 495 16.58 2.47 0.88
CA VAL A 495 16.01 3.82 0.87
C VAL A 495 15.01 3.99 -0.27
N THR A 496 15.34 3.46 -1.44
CA THR A 496 14.47 3.59 -2.61
C THR A 496 13.20 2.76 -2.45
N THR A 497 13.29 1.53 -1.94
CA THR A 497 12.14 0.70 -1.57
C THR A 497 11.26 1.44 -0.56
N VAL A 498 11.83 1.92 0.55
CA VAL A 498 11.08 2.68 1.58
C VAL A 498 10.41 3.90 0.97
N ALA A 499 11.13 4.69 0.18
CA ALA A 499 10.57 5.86 -0.50
C ALA A 499 9.46 5.48 -1.49
N THR A 500 9.50 4.34 -2.16
CA THR A 500 8.42 3.94 -3.07
C THR A 500 7.18 3.39 -2.36
N HIS A 501 7.36 2.83 -1.15
CA HIS A 501 6.28 2.24 -0.36
C HIS A 501 5.68 3.22 0.66
N LEU A 502 6.36 4.33 0.96
CA LEU A 502 5.79 5.38 1.79
C LEU A 502 4.47 5.89 1.18
N PRO A 503 3.44 6.13 2.00
CA PRO A 503 2.11 6.49 1.53
C PRO A 503 2.03 7.98 1.14
N TRP A 504 2.83 8.43 0.17
CA TRP A 504 2.88 9.83 -0.25
C TRP A 504 1.54 10.38 -0.71
N LYS A 505 0.68 9.52 -1.25
CA LYS A 505 -0.69 9.89 -1.66
C LYS A 505 -1.58 10.23 -0.46
N LEU A 506 -1.25 9.72 0.73
CA LEU A 506 -2.02 10.01 1.95
C LEU A 506 -1.95 11.48 2.33
N VAL A 507 -0.77 12.09 2.24
CA VAL A 507 -0.53 13.45 2.74
C VAL A 507 -1.45 14.48 2.09
N PRO A 508 -1.45 14.64 0.74
CA PRO A 508 -2.35 15.59 0.10
C PRO A 508 -3.82 15.18 0.29
N PHE A 509 -4.12 13.88 0.30
CA PHE A 509 -5.48 13.41 0.57
C PHE A 509 -5.98 13.81 1.95
N ALA A 510 -5.20 13.57 3.00
CA ALA A 510 -5.54 13.86 4.38
C ALA A 510 -5.73 15.37 4.57
N PHE A 511 -4.81 16.20 4.06
CA PHE A 511 -4.95 17.65 4.13
C PHE A 511 -6.22 18.14 3.44
N CYS A 512 -6.51 17.65 2.22
CA CYS A 512 -7.75 18.05 1.55
C CYS A 512 -8.98 17.59 2.34
N MET A 513 -8.96 16.38 2.90
CA MET A 513 -10.06 15.90 3.75
C MET A 513 -10.22 16.72 5.04
N PHE A 514 -9.14 17.17 5.66
CA PHE A 514 -9.20 18.08 6.82
C PHE A 514 -9.84 19.41 6.45
N VAL A 515 -9.44 20.00 5.31
CA VAL A 515 -10.04 21.25 4.79
C VAL A 515 -11.52 21.06 4.48
N LEU A 516 -11.88 19.96 3.82
CA LEU A 516 -13.28 19.62 3.52
C LEU A 516 -14.12 19.43 4.79
N VAL A 517 -13.60 18.78 5.84
CA VAL A 517 -14.33 18.65 7.11
C VAL A 517 -14.42 20.01 7.81
N GLN A 518 -13.37 20.82 7.80
CA GLN A 518 -13.41 22.16 8.36
C GLN A 518 -14.41 23.07 7.63
N ALA A 519 -14.59 22.85 6.33
CA ALA A 519 -15.65 23.49 5.55
C ALA A 519 -17.04 23.11 6.06
N LEU A 520 -17.26 21.85 6.50
CA LEU A 520 -18.53 21.44 7.09
C LEU A 520 -18.74 22.04 8.49
N VAL A 521 -17.67 22.23 9.26
CA VAL A 521 -17.71 22.89 10.57
C VAL A 521 -18.17 24.34 10.42
N THR A 522 -17.46 25.11 9.59
CA THR A 522 -17.71 26.56 9.34
C THR A 522 -18.93 26.86 8.47
N LYS A 523 -19.72 25.84 8.12
CA LYS A 523 -20.97 25.98 7.35
C LYS A 523 -22.18 25.43 8.10
N GLY A 524 -22.01 25.09 9.37
CA GLY A 524 -23.07 24.64 10.27
C GLY A 524 -23.49 23.17 10.12
N TRP A 525 -22.85 22.37 9.25
CA TRP A 525 -23.22 20.95 9.09
C TRP A 525 -22.79 20.08 10.27
N VAL A 526 -21.59 20.31 10.81
CA VAL A 526 -21.12 19.56 11.99
C VAL A 526 -22.01 19.79 13.21
N PRO A 527 -22.40 21.03 13.56
CA PRO A 527 -23.42 21.27 14.58
C PRO A 527 -24.74 20.53 14.34
N VAL A 528 -25.24 20.48 13.09
CA VAL A 528 -26.45 19.71 12.74
C VAL A 528 -26.27 18.22 13.05
N PHE A 529 -25.14 17.64 12.66
CA PHE A 529 -24.84 16.25 12.98
C PHE A 529 -24.71 16.02 14.49
N ALA A 530 -24.13 16.97 15.23
CA ALA A 530 -23.98 16.91 16.67
C ALA A 530 -25.33 16.99 17.40
N HIS A 531 -26.29 17.79 16.92
CA HIS A 531 -27.66 17.78 17.44
C HIS A 531 -28.39 16.47 17.15
N GLY A 532 -28.19 15.88 15.96
CA GLY A 532 -28.70 14.55 15.64
C GLY A 532 -28.12 13.47 16.57
N TRP A 533 -26.81 13.56 16.84
CA TRP A 533 -26.11 12.68 17.77
C TRP A 533 -26.60 12.86 19.21
N ASP A 534 -26.79 14.10 19.67
CA ASP A 534 -27.36 14.43 20.97
C ASP A 534 -28.72 13.74 21.19
N HIS A 535 -29.64 13.89 20.23
CA HIS A 535 -30.96 13.26 20.31
C HIS A 535 -30.89 11.73 20.33
N TRP A 536 -29.96 11.14 19.57
CA TRP A 536 -29.73 9.70 19.57
C TRP A 536 -29.26 9.22 20.95
N VAL A 537 -28.25 9.87 21.53
CA VAL A 537 -27.69 9.50 22.82
C VAL A 537 -28.72 9.71 23.95
N ASN A 538 -29.48 10.80 23.91
CA ASN A 538 -30.53 11.07 24.90
C ASN A 538 -31.64 10.01 24.89
N LYS A 539 -31.95 9.41 23.73
CA LYS A 539 -32.93 8.33 23.62
C LYS A 539 -32.41 6.96 23.98
N THR A 540 -31.14 6.69 23.69
CA THR A 540 -30.59 5.32 23.72
C THR A 540 -29.60 5.07 24.85
N GLY A 541 -29.16 6.13 25.54
CA GLY A 541 -28.21 6.08 26.64
C GLY A 541 -26.83 5.58 26.20
N THR A 542 -26.02 5.16 27.19
CA THR A 542 -24.64 4.71 26.98
C THR A 542 -24.52 3.52 26.02
N VAL A 543 -25.42 2.54 26.12
CA VAL A 543 -25.37 1.35 25.25
C VAL A 543 -25.61 1.74 23.80
N GLY A 544 -26.59 2.60 23.54
CA GLY A 544 -26.84 3.10 22.19
C GLY A 544 -25.78 4.10 21.69
N ALA A 545 -25.10 4.82 22.58
CA ALA A 545 -23.92 5.59 22.22
C ALA A 545 -22.79 4.68 21.71
N ILE A 546 -22.53 3.55 22.40
CA ILE A 546 -21.54 2.55 21.95
C ILE A 546 -21.97 1.94 20.62
N GLY A 547 -23.18 1.36 20.55
CA GLY A 547 -23.69 0.71 19.35
C GLY A 547 -23.77 1.66 18.14
N GLY A 548 -24.33 2.85 18.35
CA GLY A 548 -24.50 3.87 17.33
C GLY A 548 -23.18 4.42 16.80
N MET A 549 -22.24 4.76 17.69
CA MET A 549 -20.96 5.32 17.26
C MET A 549 -20.11 4.29 16.52
N GLY A 550 -20.06 3.05 17.02
CA GLY A 550 -19.30 1.98 16.37
C GLY A 550 -19.86 1.64 14.98
N PHE A 551 -21.19 1.64 14.84
CA PHE A 551 -21.87 1.45 13.56
C PHE A 551 -21.60 2.60 12.59
N LEU A 552 -21.77 3.85 13.03
CA LEU A 552 -21.50 5.04 12.22
C LEU A 552 -20.05 5.08 11.77
N ALA A 553 -19.10 4.86 12.66
CA ALA A 553 -17.67 4.81 12.35
C ALA A 553 -17.35 3.71 11.32
N THR A 554 -17.92 2.52 11.47
CA THR A 554 -17.73 1.40 10.53
C THR A 554 -18.26 1.73 9.13
N ILE A 555 -19.48 2.26 9.04
CA ILE A 555 -20.12 2.56 7.75
C ILE A 555 -19.44 3.75 7.09
N LEU A 556 -19.28 4.85 7.83
CA LEU A 556 -18.68 6.07 7.29
C LEU A 556 -17.25 5.84 6.84
N SER A 557 -16.50 4.89 7.42
CA SER A 557 -15.15 4.53 6.92
C SER A 557 -15.16 4.14 5.44
N ASN A 558 -16.28 3.65 4.90
CA ASN A 558 -16.45 3.38 3.48
C ASN A 558 -16.81 4.65 2.69
N PHE A 559 -17.63 5.54 3.25
CA PHE A 559 -18.31 6.62 2.51
C PHE A 559 -17.77 8.03 2.76
N ALA A 560 -16.98 8.27 3.81
CA ALA A 560 -16.37 9.54 4.15
C ALA A 560 -14.87 9.53 3.78
N GLY A 561 -14.58 8.98 2.60
CA GLY A 561 -13.27 9.01 1.95
C GLY A 561 -12.42 7.83 2.33
N THR A 562 -12.09 7.72 3.62
CA THR A 562 -11.40 6.59 4.25
C THR A 562 -11.74 6.58 5.74
N ASN A 563 -11.19 5.60 6.48
CA ASN A 563 -11.16 5.61 7.94
C ASN A 563 -10.63 6.95 8.52
N ILE A 564 -9.63 7.58 7.90
CA ILE A 564 -9.09 8.89 8.35
C ILE A 564 -10.14 10.00 8.21
N GLY A 565 -10.75 10.16 7.04
CA GLY A 565 -11.78 11.19 6.83
C GLY A 565 -12.97 11.02 7.80
N THR A 566 -13.32 9.76 8.09
CA THR A 566 -14.36 9.41 9.07
C THR A 566 -13.99 9.82 10.48
N THR A 567 -12.77 9.50 10.92
CA THR A 567 -12.30 9.89 12.26
C THR A 567 -12.35 11.41 12.42
N ILE A 568 -11.87 12.16 11.44
CA ILE A 568 -11.84 13.63 11.50
C ILE A 568 -13.27 14.17 11.66
N LEU A 569 -14.20 13.71 10.82
CA LEU A 569 -15.60 14.14 10.87
C LEU A 569 -16.25 13.80 12.22
N LEU A 570 -16.10 12.57 12.69
CA LEU A 570 -16.74 12.12 13.93
C LEU A 570 -16.12 12.77 15.17
N CYS A 571 -14.81 13.01 15.20
CA CYS A 571 -14.15 13.78 16.25
C CYS A 571 -14.75 15.19 16.36
N ARG A 572 -14.90 15.89 15.23
CA ARG A 572 -15.52 17.24 15.20
C ARG A 572 -16.98 17.21 15.65
N VAL A 573 -17.74 16.19 15.26
CA VAL A 573 -19.13 16.01 15.72
C VAL A 573 -19.20 15.81 17.24
N VAL A 574 -18.31 14.99 17.82
CA VAL A 574 -18.28 14.76 19.27
C VAL A 574 -17.78 16.00 20.02
N GLN A 575 -16.80 16.75 19.49
CA GLN A 575 -16.35 18.02 20.06
C GLN A 575 -17.51 19.04 20.07
N ALA A 576 -18.25 19.18 18.97
CA ALA A 576 -19.46 20.02 18.91
C ALA A 576 -20.56 19.53 19.87
N TRP A 577 -20.74 18.21 20.00
CA TRP A 577 -21.70 17.63 20.95
C TRP A 577 -21.40 17.97 22.42
N VAL A 578 -20.11 17.95 22.80
CA VAL A 578 -19.65 18.40 24.12
C VAL A 578 -19.95 19.89 24.33
N GLN A 579 -19.75 20.72 23.31
CA GLN A 579 -20.03 22.15 23.40
C GLN A 579 -21.52 22.46 23.50
N ILE A 580 -22.38 21.73 22.77
CA ILE A 580 -23.85 21.84 22.90
C ILE A 580 -24.28 21.60 24.35
N HIS A 581 -23.73 20.57 25.01
CA HIS A 581 -24.03 20.28 26.41
C HIS A 581 -23.55 21.37 27.36
N ARG A 582 -22.33 21.88 27.14
CA ARG A 582 -21.79 23.00 27.92
C ARG A 582 -22.67 24.25 27.81
N ASN A 583 -23.14 24.57 26.60
CA ASN A 583 -23.98 25.75 26.36
C ASN A 583 -25.41 25.58 26.92
N ASN A 584 -25.97 24.38 26.86
CA ASN A 584 -27.31 24.09 27.37
C ASN A 584 -27.33 23.79 28.89
N GLY A 585 -26.17 23.68 29.53
CA GLY A 585 -26.06 23.28 30.94
C GLY A 585 -26.47 21.83 31.20
N THR A 586 -26.46 20.97 30.18
CA THR A 586 -26.77 19.54 30.29
C THR A 586 -25.51 18.72 30.56
N ILE A 587 -25.63 17.64 31.33
CA ILE A 587 -24.49 16.84 31.78
C ILE A 587 -24.30 15.64 30.84
N ILE A 588 -23.10 15.51 30.28
CA ILE A 588 -22.63 14.24 29.70
C ILE A 588 -21.92 13.47 30.81
N THR A 589 -22.27 12.20 31.03
CA THR A 589 -21.55 11.37 32.00
C THR A 589 -20.19 10.94 31.45
N GLN A 590 -19.18 10.77 32.32
CA GLN A 590 -17.88 10.19 31.98
C GLN A 590 -18.05 8.87 31.22
N ARG A 591 -18.93 7.99 31.71
CA ARG A 591 -19.27 6.75 31.06
C ARG A 591 -19.72 6.93 29.61
N THR A 592 -20.70 7.81 29.35
CA THR A 592 -21.25 7.99 28.00
C THR A 592 -20.26 8.67 27.04
N PHE A 593 -19.47 9.62 27.54
CA PHE A 593 -18.44 10.27 26.74
C PHE A 593 -17.37 9.26 26.30
N TRP A 594 -16.73 8.57 27.24
CA TRP A 594 -15.66 7.61 26.93
C TRP A 594 -16.17 6.39 26.16
N ALA A 595 -17.40 5.94 26.43
CA ALA A 595 -18.10 4.96 25.60
C ALA A 595 -18.13 5.37 24.13
N THR A 596 -18.48 6.63 23.85
CA THR A 596 -18.57 7.18 22.50
C THR A 596 -17.19 7.21 21.84
N VAL A 597 -16.19 7.74 22.56
CA VAL A 597 -14.82 7.89 22.04
C VAL A 597 -14.17 6.55 21.75
N TYR A 598 -14.20 5.58 22.68
CA TYR A 598 -13.57 4.27 22.44
C TYR A 598 -14.35 3.41 21.45
N SER A 599 -15.67 3.55 21.38
CA SER A 599 -16.47 2.90 20.33
C SER A 599 -16.11 3.43 18.94
N MET A 600 -15.89 4.75 18.82
CA MET A 600 -15.38 5.36 17.59
C MET A 600 -14.02 4.77 17.21
N ALA A 601 -13.08 4.66 18.15
CA ALA A 601 -11.76 4.09 17.93
C ALA A 601 -11.81 2.67 17.37
N ILE A 602 -12.63 1.79 17.98
CA ILE A 602 -12.86 0.43 17.48
C ILE A 602 -13.50 0.47 16.08
N GLY A 603 -14.55 1.27 15.90
CA GLY A 603 -15.31 1.33 14.65
C GLY A 603 -14.52 1.85 13.46
N VAL A 604 -13.64 2.86 13.62
CA VAL A 604 -12.83 3.38 12.51
C VAL A 604 -11.69 2.44 12.12
N ASN A 605 -11.13 1.69 13.08
CA ASN A 605 -10.13 0.66 12.77
C ASN A 605 -10.77 -0.57 12.13
N TYR A 606 -11.91 -1.02 12.63
CA TYR A 606 -12.57 -2.20 12.08
C TYR A 606 -13.25 -1.88 10.73
N GLY A 607 -13.79 -0.67 10.59
CA GLY A 607 -14.31 -0.15 9.32
C GLY A 607 -13.30 -0.14 8.18
N ALA A 608 -12.01 -0.06 8.48
CA ALA A 608 -10.91 -0.04 7.51
C ALA A 608 -10.82 -1.31 6.64
N PHE A 609 -11.31 -2.46 7.14
CA PHE A 609 -11.33 -3.73 6.40
C PHE A 609 -12.74 -4.19 6.00
N SER A 610 -13.72 -3.29 6.03
CA SER A 610 -15.13 -3.63 5.81
C SER A 610 -15.49 -3.91 4.34
N THR A 611 -16.38 -3.14 3.72
CA THR A 611 -17.01 -3.50 2.44
C THR A 611 -16.30 -2.98 1.20
N ALA A 612 -15.45 -1.96 1.35
CA ALA A 612 -14.75 -1.33 0.23
C ALA A 612 -13.23 -1.31 0.44
N PHE A 613 -12.46 -1.56 -0.63
CA PHE A 613 -11.00 -1.39 -0.61
C PHE A 613 -10.55 0.02 -0.27
N SER A 614 -11.35 1.02 -0.67
CA SER A 614 -11.10 2.43 -0.41
C SER A 614 -11.31 2.80 1.05
N ALA A 615 -11.91 1.93 1.87
CA ALA A 615 -12.12 2.23 3.29
C ALA A 615 -10.81 2.46 4.05
N SER A 616 -9.69 1.95 3.52
CA SER A 616 -8.35 2.23 4.04
C SER A 616 -7.29 2.26 2.93
N LEU A 617 -6.19 2.96 3.19
CA LEU A 617 -5.03 2.91 2.30
C LEU A 617 -4.42 1.51 2.20
N ALA A 618 -4.36 0.82 3.35
CA ALA A 618 -3.94 -0.57 3.41
C ALA A 618 -4.80 -1.45 2.48
N GLY A 619 -6.12 -1.21 2.38
CA GLY A 619 -7.00 -1.93 1.45
C GLY A 619 -6.66 -1.70 -0.02
N LEU A 620 -6.29 -0.48 -0.41
CA LEU A 620 -5.81 -0.19 -1.77
C LEU A 620 -4.46 -0.86 -2.07
N LEU A 621 -3.52 -0.79 -1.12
CA LEU A 621 -2.22 -1.44 -1.22
C LEU A 621 -2.38 -2.96 -1.36
N TRP A 622 -3.21 -3.56 -0.50
CA TRP A 622 -3.55 -4.98 -0.52
C TRP A 622 -4.06 -5.43 -1.89
N ARG A 623 -5.04 -4.71 -2.46
CA ARG A 623 -5.60 -5.01 -3.78
C ARG A 623 -4.52 -4.93 -4.88
N ASP A 624 -3.69 -3.89 -4.84
CA ASP A 624 -2.67 -3.67 -5.86
C ASP A 624 -1.54 -4.71 -5.78
N ILE A 625 -1.16 -5.18 -4.58
CA ILE A 625 -0.23 -6.30 -4.38
C ILE A 625 -0.79 -7.58 -4.97
N LEU A 626 -2.04 -7.91 -4.63
CA LEU A 626 -2.68 -9.13 -5.15
C LEU A 626 -2.83 -9.10 -6.67
N ALA A 627 -3.18 -7.94 -7.23
CA ALA A 627 -3.27 -7.76 -8.68
C ALA A 627 -1.92 -8.01 -9.38
N ARG A 628 -0.79 -7.59 -8.77
CA ARG A 628 0.56 -7.89 -9.29
C ARG A 628 0.91 -9.38 -9.18
N LYS A 629 0.26 -10.12 -8.28
CA LYS A 629 0.41 -11.57 -8.11
C LYS A 629 -0.68 -12.37 -8.84
N HIS A 630 -1.37 -11.76 -9.80
CA HIS A 630 -2.47 -12.36 -10.58
C HIS A 630 -3.67 -12.85 -9.76
N ILE A 631 -3.75 -12.48 -8.47
CA ILE A 631 -4.90 -12.76 -7.60
C ILE A 631 -5.86 -11.58 -7.74
N ARG A 632 -6.90 -11.73 -8.58
CA ARG A 632 -7.87 -10.66 -8.80
C ARG A 632 -9.10 -10.80 -7.90
N VAL A 633 -9.17 -9.97 -6.87
CA VAL A 633 -10.34 -9.89 -5.97
C VAL A 633 -11.29 -8.80 -6.47
N ARG A 634 -12.54 -9.16 -6.80
CA ARG A 634 -13.58 -8.18 -7.16
C ARG A 634 -14.13 -7.51 -5.90
N SER A 635 -14.58 -6.26 -5.99
CA SER A 635 -15.11 -5.51 -4.84
C SER A 635 -16.30 -6.20 -4.17
N LEU A 636 -17.20 -6.83 -4.93
CA LEU A 636 -18.31 -7.59 -4.37
C LEU A 636 -17.87 -8.84 -3.61
N ASP A 637 -16.85 -9.54 -4.11
CA ASP A 637 -16.33 -10.75 -3.44
C ASP A 637 -15.61 -10.38 -2.16
N PHE A 638 -14.86 -9.26 -2.18
CA PHE A 638 -14.28 -8.67 -0.98
C PHE A 638 -15.35 -8.32 0.07
N ALA A 639 -16.40 -7.59 -0.33
CA ALA A 639 -17.49 -7.23 0.56
C ALA A 639 -18.20 -8.47 1.13
N ARG A 640 -18.47 -9.48 0.30
CA ARG A 640 -19.14 -10.73 0.74
C ARG A 640 -18.36 -11.49 1.79
N VAL A 641 -17.03 -11.56 1.66
CA VAL A 641 -16.17 -12.26 2.62
C VAL A 641 -16.01 -11.44 3.90
N ASN A 642 -15.84 -10.12 3.79
CA ASN A 642 -15.56 -9.28 4.95
C ASN A 642 -16.82 -8.89 5.74
N LEU A 643 -18.00 -8.82 5.13
CA LEU A 643 -19.26 -8.45 5.81
C LEU A 643 -19.60 -9.35 7.02
N PRO A 644 -19.52 -10.69 6.95
CA PRO A 644 -19.73 -11.54 8.13
C PRO A 644 -18.61 -11.36 9.16
N ILE A 645 -17.36 -11.14 8.72
CA ILE A 645 -16.22 -10.90 9.62
C ILE A 645 -16.45 -9.63 10.42
N ILE A 646 -16.72 -8.50 9.74
CA ILE A 646 -16.92 -7.20 10.40
C ILE A 646 -18.14 -7.23 11.33
N ALA A 647 -19.23 -7.89 10.94
CA ALA A 647 -20.41 -8.01 11.77
C ALA A 647 -20.09 -8.75 13.08
N ALA A 648 -19.41 -9.90 13.00
CA ALA A 648 -19.00 -10.66 14.18
C ALA A 648 -18.02 -9.87 15.05
N THR A 649 -17.00 -9.24 14.46
CA THR A 649 -15.99 -8.50 15.22
C THR A 649 -16.56 -7.25 15.89
N MET A 650 -17.46 -6.53 15.22
CA MET A 650 -18.12 -5.36 15.81
C MET A 650 -19.05 -5.75 16.95
N VAL A 651 -19.84 -6.82 16.82
CA VAL A 651 -20.69 -7.30 17.90
C VAL A 651 -19.83 -7.64 19.12
N VAL A 652 -18.77 -8.43 18.95
CA VAL A 652 -17.89 -8.82 20.07
C VAL A 652 -17.20 -7.60 20.68
N GLY A 653 -16.54 -6.78 19.86
CA GLY A 653 -15.80 -5.61 20.33
C GLY A 653 -16.68 -4.63 21.09
N LEU A 654 -17.88 -4.31 20.57
CA LEU A 654 -18.80 -3.39 21.22
C LEU A 654 -19.44 -3.99 22.48
N SER A 655 -19.78 -5.29 22.48
CA SER A 655 -20.30 -5.96 23.68
C SER A 655 -19.29 -5.99 24.82
N VAL A 656 -18.01 -6.24 24.52
CA VAL A 656 -16.94 -6.21 25.53
C VAL A 656 -16.72 -4.79 26.03
N LEU A 657 -16.71 -3.79 25.14
CA LEU A 657 -16.61 -2.39 25.53
C LEU A 657 -17.78 -1.94 26.42
N ILE A 658 -19.01 -2.42 26.16
CA ILE A 658 -20.15 -2.17 27.05
C ILE A 658 -19.84 -2.70 28.46
N GLY A 659 -19.41 -3.96 28.57
CA GLY A 659 -19.07 -4.55 29.87
C GLY A 659 -17.97 -3.75 30.59
N GLU A 660 -16.88 -3.45 29.89
CA GLU A 660 -15.74 -2.72 30.41
C GLU A 660 -16.13 -1.32 30.92
N VAL A 661 -16.84 -0.53 30.11
CA VAL A 661 -17.21 0.84 30.46
C VAL A 661 -18.19 0.88 31.65
N TYR A 662 -19.06 -0.12 31.80
CA TYR A 662 -19.94 -0.22 32.97
C TYR A 662 -19.21 -0.63 34.26
N ILE A 663 -18.09 -1.34 34.14
CA ILE A 663 -17.24 -1.75 35.27
C ILE A 663 -16.29 -0.63 35.68
N VAL A 664 -15.65 0.03 34.71
CA VAL A 664 -14.52 0.94 34.95
C VAL A 664 -14.95 2.40 35.12
N ARG A 665 -16.08 2.83 34.52
CA ARG A 665 -16.48 4.25 34.49
C ARG A 665 -17.77 4.50 35.25
N ASP A 666 -17.77 5.55 36.06
CA ASP A 666 -18.91 6.05 36.81
C ASP A 666 -19.79 7.00 35.98
N GLN A 667 -20.88 7.46 36.59
CA GLN A 667 -21.82 8.41 35.97
C GLN A 667 -21.52 9.86 36.36
N THR A 668 -20.30 10.17 36.84
CA THR A 668 -19.96 11.55 37.19
C THR A 668 -19.96 12.43 35.94
N PRO A 669 -20.22 13.75 36.09
CA PRO A 669 -20.16 14.68 34.98
C PRO A 669 -18.79 14.69 34.30
N TYR A 670 -18.76 14.59 32.97
CA TYR A 670 -17.58 14.86 32.17
C TYR A 670 -17.33 16.38 32.13
N VAL A 671 -16.30 16.82 32.83
CA VAL A 671 -15.84 18.21 32.82
C VAL A 671 -14.59 18.26 31.95
N GLY A 672 -14.76 18.47 30.63
CA GLY A 672 -13.65 18.30 29.69
C GLY A 672 -12.37 19.04 30.08
N GLY A 673 -11.24 18.34 29.94
CA GLY A 673 -9.92 18.69 30.49
C GLY A 673 -9.35 17.50 31.24
N GLY A 674 -8.25 16.93 30.75
CA GLY A 674 -7.69 15.66 31.22
C GLY A 674 -7.47 15.59 32.73
N SER A 675 -8.31 14.81 33.41
CA SER A 675 -7.99 14.19 34.70
C SER A 675 -8.91 12.98 34.94
N THR A 676 -8.50 11.83 34.40
CA THR A 676 -8.47 10.48 35.03
C THR A 676 -8.28 9.37 34.00
#